data_AF-A0A7S2QL63-F1
#
_entry.id   AF-A0A7S2QL63-F1
#
_cell.length_a   1.000
_cell.length_b   1.000
_cell.length_c   1.000
_cell.angle_alpha   90.00
_cell.angle_beta   90.00
_cell.angle_gamma   90.00
#
_symmetry.space_group_name_H-M   'P 1'
#
loop_
_entity.id
_entity.type
_entity.pdbx_description
1 polymer ?
#
loop_
_entity_poly.entity_id
_entity_poly.type
_entity_poly.pdbx_seq_one_letter_code
_entity_poly.pdbx_strand_id
1 'polypeptide(L)'
;HYYDPELTESLRYILVVGVTGGGDEGKGTMIRNTIGMVSGLPPECRCRFIVCNNEEGHRLEMMTCWAKFCAVLAAIPNFGGLSYEDNLRQFLAVWCEETKTMNLASVGAKVKQLDPGILNRLCGSTAIAKIKEQAGWKSFDAPTLAKLEAAIEALKADLGTNYNQFTPMTPHLDYVRDWVPPDPNSTSLRMHFTSRAKPHEDNRNIMVQHVAVGTWYYKVPPNATPQQWLELRRDCREMVYAQPDDDDVNVKVPLRSSHGKAGGLNFVDNYISIVNDRPENMYGTEQDEAPSLYAIADARHQYQPDFFISCVPCFFHQDMSLNKLVGFTQAPQHYPEHADKFDYLDNNNAQFFRLNAMIRNCCGGVSSCGTNGMWQIHYRDNTTIWERRKKRVRDRDDRIRTEQIEREQFHTSCKIEDTASSLDRVLVGEYSHYVNRKLSFGMSKSPEGFLGAQQRWVEGAITLCLQWVTQNADAHGQAKKNGPLLWCVIMAFILYVASLIRLVTVEYTSSIFVIFGVVSEKRFNDLVRANLNPIIKVIYDWLINVRGGHSPNSYSYEVYERMTLQFIIYMSTCIFAFFLLWLFTTVCRCARKCFGCVFPYEMKWWGRLVISFDNLTYWIWFWTSFFWIGFNIYLATTPANFHFNNVAMMSFMLAATFLNYALIIANSMRFSIMESVDANEIAFLSMDNIWRANQLFFMVGPIQGFSVFTGTKNFLSYLLYGQDIGGWAGGDLTQVSIAIVKYWTSMIILASIFCWVYLFASHPSDIDYQSRRPGCIIFTFIAMDVLHPCVYLWTVGNKFSEAEAAKMTCFQKFTSAAWWKYHISNAILNETLTNIFRYVAPAYNFILPILVFYNSYFAISGGFTLVAVGAGH
;
A
#
# COMPACT_ATOMS: atom_id res chain seq x y z
N HIS A 1 12.11 -20.40 -6.00
CA HIS A 1 11.47 -21.15 -7.10
C HIS A 1 11.99 -20.54 -8.39
N TYR A 2 12.43 -21.37 -9.33
CA TYR A 2 12.82 -20.90 -10.66
C TYR A 2 11.61 -20.97 -11.60
N TYR A 3 11.62 -20.16 -12.66
CA TYR A 3 10.61 -20.24 -13.71
C TYR A 3 10.87 -21.44 -14.62
N ASP A 4 9.79 -22.11 -14.99
CA ASP A 4 9.75 -23.17 -15.98
C ASP A 4 8.57 -22.89 -16.93
N PRO A 5 8.72 -22.99 -18.26
CA PRO A 5 7.65 -22.85 -19.23
C PRO A 5 6.41 -23.71 -18.93
N GLU A 6 6.58 -24.93 -18.38
CA GLU A 6 5.49 -25.86 -18.09
C GLU A 6 4.47 -25.31 -17.07
N LEU A 7 4.90 -24.42 -16.17
CA LEU A 7 4.00 -23.74 -15.22
C LEU A 7 2.85 -23.03 -15.95
N THR A 8 3.16 -22.42 -17.10
CA THR A 8 2.20 -21.61 -17.85
C THR A 8 1.19 -22.43 -18.66
N GLU A 9 1.43 -23.73 -18.87
CA GLU A 9 0.49 -24.63 -19.57
C GLU A 9 -0.75 -24.93 -18.73
N SER A 10 -0.59 -24.96 -17.40
CA SER A 10 -1.68 -25.14 -16.44
C SER A 10 -2.55 -23.89 -16.20
N LEU A 11 -2.30 -22.81 -16.94
CA LEU A 11 -3.00 -21.53 -16.84
C LEU A 11 -3.79 -21.25 -18.12
N ARG A 12 -4.97 -20.65 -17.98
CA ARG A 12 -5.78 -20.25 -19.14
C ARG A 12 -5.13 -19.09 -19.89
N TYR A 13 -4.71 -18.06 -19.16
CA TYR A 13 -3.92 -16.94 -19.66
C TYR A 13 -3.24 -16.19 -18.51
N ILE A 14 -2.24 -15.39 -18.86
CA ILE A 14 -1.68 -14.34 -18.01
C ILE A 14 -2.18 -13.00 -18.57
N LEU A 15 -2.91 -12.22 -17.78
CA LEU A 15 -3.38 -10.88 -18.12
C LEU A 15 -2.57 -9.86 -17.31
N VAL A 16 -2.10 -8.80 -17.96
CA VAL A 16 -1.52 -7.62 -17.31
C VAL A 16 -2.26 -6.37 -17.71
N VAL A 17 -2.67 -5.59 -16.70
CA VAL A 17 -3.54 -4.41 -16.89
C VAL A 17 -2.82 -3.14 -16.45
N GLY A 18 -2.55 -2.28 -17.43
CA GLY A 18 -2.00 -0.94 -17.25
C GLY A 18 -3.14 0.04 -17.04
N VAL A 19 -3.30 0.60 -15.83
CA VAL A 19 -4.40 1.54 -15.54
C VAL A 19 -3.89 2.98 -15.60
N THR A 20 -4.41 3.75 -16.55
CA THR A 20 -4.22 5.21 -16.69
C THR A 20 -5.51 5.94 -16.32
N GLY A 21 -5.44 6.90 -15.39
CA GLY A 21 -6.65 7.61 -14.92
C GLY A 21 -6.42 8.94 -14.21
N GLY A 22 -5.16 9.32 -13.95
CA GLY A 22 -4.80 10.58 -13.30
C GLY A 22 -4.51 11.72 -14.27
N GLY A 23 -4.84 12.95 -13.86
CA GLY A 23 -4.53 14.17 -14.62
C GLY A 23 -3.03 14.51 -14.73
N ASP A 24 -2.16 13.77 -14.03
CA ASP A 24 -0.69 13.87 -14.12
C ASP A 24 -0.08 12.83 -15.09
N GLU A 25 -0.87 11.86 -15.58
CA GLU A 25 -0.41 10.75 -16.43
C GLU A 25 -0.57 11.11 -17.91
N GLY A 26 0.54 11.15 -18.65
CA GLY A 26 0.61 11.59 -20.05
C GLY A 26 0.90 10.44 -21.03
N LYS A 27 1.00 10.76 -22.33
CA LYS A 27 1.30 9.74 -23.36
C LYS A 27 2.58 8.96 -23.05
N GLY A 28 3.62 9.64 -22.59
CA GLY A 28 4.89 8.99 -22.22
C GLY A 28 4.84 8.19 -20.93
N THR A 29 3.96 8.49 -19.97
CA THR A 29 3.78 7.60 -18.80
C THR A 29 3.09 6.30 -19.23
N MET A 30 2.04 6.40 -20.07
CA MET A 30 1.38 5.24 -20.66
C MET A 30 2.37 4.39 -21.46
N ILE A 31 3.06 4.95 -22.46
CA ILE A 31 4.02 4.21 -23.30
C ILE A 31 5.12 3.54 -22.47
N ARG A 32 5.69 4.24 -21.47
CA ARG A 32 6.68 3.65 -20.55
C ARG A 32 6.11 2.43 -19.80
N ASN A 33 4.90 2.53 -19.27
CA ASN A 33 4.21 1.42 -18.61
C ASN A 33 3.94 0.27 -19.59
N THR A 34 3.42 0.55 -20.80
CA THR A 34 3.16 -0.46 -21.84
C THR A 34 4.43 -1.21 -22.27
N ILE A 35 5.57 -0.50 -22.46
CA ILE A 35 6.87 -1.12 -22.74
C ILE A 35 7.21 -2.14 -21.64
N GLY A 36 7.08 -1.75 -20.37
CA GLY A 36 7.32 -2.65 -19.23
C GLY A 36 6.42 -3.88 -19.22
N MET A 37 5.11 -3.68 -19.41
CA MET A 37 4.13 -4.76 -19.43
C MET A 37 4.41 -5.80 -20.51
N VAL A 38 4.70 -5.37 -21.74
CA VAL A 38 5.04 -6.31 -22.85
C VAL A 38 6.44 -6.91 -22.64
N SER A 39 7.39 -6.16 -22.07
CA SER A 39 8.75 -6.67 -21.79
C SER A 39 8.78 -7.83 -20.79
N GLY A 40 7.75 -7.93 -19.94
CA GLY A 40 7.58 -9.01 -18.96
C GLY A 40 7.08 -10.34 -19.54
N LEU A 41 6.82 -10.44 -20.85
CA LEU A 41 6.44 -11.70 -21.52
C LEU A 41 7.43 -12.83 -21.14
N PRO A 42 6.98 -13.91 -20.47
CA PRO A 42 7.87 -14.99 -20.08
C PRO A 42 8.50 -15.70 -21.30
N PRO A 43 9.73 -16.23 -21.19
CA PRO A 43 10.27 -17.13 -22.20
C PRO A 43 9.37 -18.36 -22.35
N GLU A 44 9.10 -18.75 -23.60
CA GLU A 44 8.35 -19.96 -23.95
C GLU A 44 6.97 -20.07 -23.26
N CYS A 45 6.30 -18.93 -23.03
CA CYS A 45 4.96 -18.87 -22.40
C CYS A 45 3.95 -19.75 -23.15
N ARG A 46 3.49 -20.84 -22.53
CA ARG A 46 2.59 -21.85 -23.12
C ARG A 46 1.10 -21.50 -23.03
N CYS A 47 0.75 -20.41 -22.35
CA CYS A 47 -0.58 -19.79 -22.41
C CYS A 47 -0.51 -18.37 -23.00
N ARG A 48 -1.67 -17.83 -23.37
CA ARG A 48 -1.75 -16.44 -23.85
C ARG A 48 -1.30 -15.44 -22.79
N PHE A 49 -0.50 -14.48 -23.24
CA PHE A 49 -0.07 -13.32 -22.49
C PHE A 49 -0.79 -12.08 -23.03
N ILE A 50 -1.69 -11.53 -22.24
CA ILE A 50 -2.65 -10.51 -22.64
C ILE A 50 -2.26 -9.18 -21.98
N VAL A 51 -2.01 -8.14 -22.76
CA VAL A 51 -1.66 -6.80 -22.27
C VAL A 51 -2.81 -5.83 -22.52
N CYS A 52 -3.52 -5.43 -21.47
CA CYS A 52 -4.63 -4.49 -21.56
C CYS A 52 -4.23 -3.11 -21.02
N ASN A 53 -4.44 -2.05 -21.80
CA ASN A 53 -4.25 -0.66 -21.33
C ASN A 53 -5.64 -0.06 -21.08
N ASN A 54 -5.99 0.16 -19.81
CA ASN A 54 -7.28 0.68 -19.40
C ASN A 54 -7.19 2.18 -19.09
N GLU A 55 -7.67 2.99 -20.02
CA GLU A 55 -7.67 4.45 -19.97
C GLU A 55 -8.99 4.97 -19.40
N GLU A 56 -9.02 5.22 -18.10
CA GLU A 56 -10.19 5.79 -17.44
C GLU A 56 -10.42 7.27 -17.75
N GLY A 57 -9.46 7.99 -18.33
CA GLY A 57 -9.60 9.40 -18.65
C GLY A 57 -10.35 9.70 -19.96
N HIS A 58 -10.72 8.68 -20.76
CA HIS A 58 -11.40 8.83 -22.06
C HIS A 58 -10.64 9.73 -23.06
N ARG A 59 -9.31 9.60 -23.10
CA ARG A 59 -8.43 10.46 -23.92
C ARG A 59 -8.11 9.80 -25.26
N LEU A 60 -8.57 10.41 -26.36
CA LEU A 60 -8.37 9.90 -27.72
C LEU A 60 -6.89 9.80 -28.12
N GLU A 61 -6.07 10.70 -27.58
CA GLU A 61 -4.64 10.76 -27.83
C GLU A 61 -3.92 9.52 -27.26
N MET A 62 -4.41 8.94 -26.16
CA MET A 62 -3.84 7.72 -25.58
C MET A 62 -4.07 6.51 -26.50
N MET A 63 -5.30 6.33 -27.00
CA MET A 63 -5.63 5.26 -27.96
C MET A 63 -4.83 5.39 -29.26
N THR A 64 -4.63 6.63 -29.73
CA THR A 64 -3.85 6.93 -30.94
C THR A 64 -2.37 6.61 -30.74
N CYS A 65 -1.80 6.99 -29.59
CA CYS A 65 -0.42 6.70 -29.23
C CYS A 65 -0.18 5.20 -29.04
N TRP A 66 -1.11 4.50 -28.36
CA TRP A 66 -1.11 3.05 -28.19
C TRP A 66 -1.12 2.32 -29.54
N ALA A 67 -1.97 2.74 -30.49
CA ALA A 67 -2.02 2.13 -31.81
C ALA A 67 -0.70 2.28 -32.59
N LYS A 68 0.00 3.42 -32.44
CA LYS A 68 1.32 3.64 -33.03
C LYS A 68 2.40 2.79 -32.35
N PHE A 69 2.31 2.55 -31.05
CA PHE A 69 3.16 1.59 -30.34
C PHE A 69 2.94 0.16 -30.83
N CYS A 70 1.70 -0.29 -31.00
CA CYS A 70 1.40 -1.61 -31.59
C CYS A 70 1.93 -1.74 -33.03
N ALA A 71 1.97 -0.66 -33.81
CA ALA A 71 2.60 -0.63 -35.13
C ALA A 71 4.13 -0.76 -35.07
N VAL A 72 4.79 -0.25 -34.03
CA VAL A 72 6.22 -0.53 -33.78
C VAL A 72 6.43 -2.01 -33.50
N LEU A 73 5.61 -2.62 -32.62
CA LEU A 73 5.74 -4.06 -32.31
C LEU A 73 5.58 -4.92 -33.56
N ALA A 74 4.52 -4.67 -34.35
CA ALA A 74 4.25 -5.37 -35.60
C ALA A 74 5.34 -5.22 -36.68
N ALA A 75 6.24 -4.23 -36.53
CA ALA A 75 7.34 -3.98 -37.46
C ALA A 75 8.69 -4.54 -36.97
N ILE A 76 8.76 -5.16 -35.78
CA ILE A 76 10.01 -5.75 -35.26
C ILE A 76 10.44 -6.93 -36.17
N PRO A 77 11.63 -6.90 -36.78
CA PRO A 77 12.16 -8.00 -37.58
C PRO A 77 12.54 -9.18 -36.68
N ASN A 78 12.66 -10.38 -37.27
CA ASN A 78 13.48 -11.41 -36.66
C ASN A 78 14.95 -10.98 -36.74
N PHE A 79 15.60 -10.79 -35.59
CA PHE A 79 17.00 -10.43 -35.48
C PHE A 79 17.91 -11.50 -34.85
N GLY A 80 17.48 -12.76 -34.91
CA GLY A 80 18.23 -13.94 -34.44
C GLY A 80 17.54 -14.73 -33.34
N GLY A 81 16.36 -14.30 -32.87
CA GLY A 81 15.49 -15.09 -32.00
C GLY A 81 14.82 -16.26 -32.74
N LEU A 82 14.45 -17.31 -32.00
CA LEU A 82 13.85 -18.52 -32.57
C LEU A 82 12.38 -18.31 -32.96
N SER A 83 11.71 -17.37 -32.30
CA SER A 83 10.30 -16.98 -32.49
C SER A 83 10.14 -15.46 -32.63
N TYR A 84 8.96 -14.99 -33.05
CA TYR A 84 8.61 -13.57 -32.98
C TYR A 84 8.69 -13.05 -31.54
N GLU A 85 8.20 -13.81 -30.57
CA GLU A 85 8.26 -13.52 -29.13
C GLU A 85 9.70 -13.36 -28.61
N ASP A 86 10.65 -14.18 -29.05
CA ASP A 86 12.06 -14.06 -28.64
C ASP A 86 12.70 -12.75 -29.08
N ASN A 87 12.42 -12.34 -30.32
CA ASN A 87 12.87 -11.08 -30.87
C ASN A 87 12.18 -9.91 -30.14
N LEU A 88 10.88 -10.01 -29.92
CA LEU A 88 10.13 -9.02 -29.14
C LEU A 88 10.69 -8.85 -27.72
N ARG A 89 10.98 -9.93 -26.99
CA ARG A 89 11.57 -9.90 -25.64
C ARG A 89 12.95 -9.24 -25.63
N GLN A 90 13.84 -9.61 -26.56
CA GLN A 90 15.17 -9.01 -26.66
C GLN A 90 15.09 -7.50 -26.95
N PHE A 91 14.19 -7.08 -27.84
CA PHE A 91 14.01 -5.67 -28.19
C PHE A 91 13.49 -4.85 -27.00
N LEU A 92 12.45 -5.37 -26.35
CA LEU A 92 11.80 -4.72 -25.22
C LEU A 92 12.66 -4.71 -23.95
N ALA A 93 13.55 -5.69 -23.75
CA ALA A 93 14.48 -5.66 -22.63
C ALA A 93 15.40 -4.42 -22.70
N VAL A 94 15.97 -4.13 -23.87
CA VAL A 94 16.80 -2.92 -24.09
C VAL A 94 15.94 -1.65 -23.98
N TRP A 95 14.73 -1.64 -24.54
CA TRP A 95 13.84 -0.48 -24.47
C TRP A 95 13.33 -0.18 -23.05
N CYS A 96 13.09 -1.22 -22.25
CA CYS A 96 12.72 -1.10 -20.84
C CYS A 96 13.87 -0.52 -20.01
N GLU A 97 15.10 -1.01 -20.20
CA GLU A 97 16.31 -0.46 -19.59
C GLU A 97 16.49 1.04 -19.93
N GLU A 98 16.20 1.43 -21.18
CA GLU A 98 16.26 2.83 -21.62
C GLU A 98 15.17 3.74 -21.04
N THR A 99 14.14 3.20 -20.39
CA THR A 99 12.99 3.99 -19.92
C THR A 99 12.73 3.87 -18.41
N LYS A 100 13.33 2.88 -17.72
CA LYS A 100 13.08 2.60 -16.29
C LYS A 100 13.34 3.76 -15.33
N THR A 101 14.31 4.64 -15.63
CA THR A 101 14.67 5.78 -14.75
C THR A 101 14.02 7.12 -15.13
N MET A 102 13.07 7.16 -16.07
CA MET A 102 12.31 8.38 -16.40
C MET A 102 11.36 8.76 -15.26
N ASN A 103 10.99 10.04 -15.16
CA ASN A 103 10.17 10.58 -14.07
C ASN A 103 8.96 11.42 -14.52
N LEU A 104 8.05 11.77 -13.61
CA LEU A 104 6.88 12.59 -13.95
C LEU A 104 7.25 14.00 -14.43
N ALA A 105 8.36 14.58 -13.96
CA ALA A 105 8.83 15.88 -14.45
C ALA A 105 9.32 15.81 -15.91
N SER A 106 9.69 14.61 -16.38
CA SER A 106 10.23 14.38 -17.71
C SER A 106 9.21 13.83 -18.73
N VAL A 107 8.20 13.07 -18.28
CA VAL A 107 7.19 12.45 -19.16
C VAL A 107 5.72 12.59 -18.69
N GLY A 108 5.43 13.28 -17.58
CA GLY A 108 4.05 13.46 -17.08
C GLY A 108 3.20 14.45 -17.91
N ALA A 109 1.88 14.43 -17.73
CA ALA A 109 0.90 15.23 -18.49
C ALA A 109 1.02 16.77 -18.38
N LYS A 110 1.97 17.26 -17.58
CA LYS A 110 2.31 18.69 -17.45
C LYS A 110 3.44 19.11 -18.41
N VAL A 111 4.17 18.17 -19.02
CA VAL A 111 5.35 18.41 -19.86
C VAL A 111 4.94 18.90 -21.25
N LYS A 112 5.05 20.21 -21.51
CA LYS A 112 4.60 20.81 -22.78
C LYS A 112 5.26 20.22 -24.04
N GLN A 113 6.52 19.80 -23.93
CA GLN A 113 7.32 19.21 -24.98
C GLN A 113 8.37 18.31 -24.33
N LEU A 114 8.56 17.09 -24.86
CA LEU A 114 9.62 16.18 -24.42
C LEU A 114 10.99 16.68 -24.88
N ASP A 115 12.00 16.49 -24.03
CA ASP A 115 13.40 16.64 -24.42
C ASP A 115 13.75 15.65 -25.57
N PRO A 116 14.52 16.05 -26.60
CA PRO A 116 14.85 15.16 -27.71
C PRO A 116 15.52 13.84 -27.31
N GLY A 117 16.36 13.84 -26.28
CA GLY A 117 17.00 12.62 -25.76
C GLY A 117 15.98 11.70 -25.09
N ILE A 118 15.04 12.26 -24.32
CA ILE A 118 13.94 11.50 -23.69
C ILE A 118 13.00 10.94 -24.76
N LEU A 119 12.64 11.75 -25.75
CA LEU A 119 11.81 11.35 -26.88
C LEU A 119 12.42 10.16 -27.64
N ASN A 120 13.71 10.24 -27.99
CA ASN A 120 14.45 9.17 -28.69
C ASN A 120 14.55 7.86 -27.89
N ARG A 121 14.61 7.93 -26.56
CA ARG A 121 14.58 6.74 -25.68
C ARG A 121 13.16 6.18 -25.59
N LEU A 122 12.16 7.04 -25.44
CA LEU A 122 10.77 6.67 -25.25
C LEU A 122 10.11 6.08 -26.51
N CYS A 123 10.47 6.54 -27.72
CA CYS A 123 9.97 5.98 -28.98
C CYS A 123 10.73 4.73 -29.47
N GLY A 124 11.83 4.33 -28.81
CA GLY A 124 12.61 3.15 -29.16
C GLY A 124 13.79 3.38 -30.12
N SER A 125 14.01 4.61 -30.62
CA SER A 125 15.17 4.93 -31.48
C SER A 125 16.51 4.57 -30.83
N THR A 126 16.67 4.84 -29.52
CA THR A 126 17.88 4.47 -28.76
C THR A 126 18.03 2.96 -28.59
N ALA A 127 16.91 2.24 -28.37
CA ALA A 127 16.93 0.78 -28.24
C ALA A 127 17.35 0.10 -29.55
N ILE A 128 16.81 0.57 -30.69
CA ILE A 128 17.30 0.18 -32.02
C ILE A 128 18.80 0.46 -32.15
N ALA A 129 19.27 1.67 -31.85
CA ALA A 129 20.68 2.03 -32.02
C ALA A 129 21.62 1.09 -31.24
N LYS A 130 21.25 0.70 -30.02
CA LYS A 130 22.02 -0.27 -29.21
C LYS A 130 21.98 -1.69 -29.76
N ILE A 131 20.81 -2.18 -30.19
CA ILE A 131 20.71 -3.53 -30.77
C ILE A 131 21.45 -3.62 -32.10
N LYS A 132 21.41 -2.54 -32.89
CA LYS A 132 22.24 -2.36 -34.10
C LYS A 132 23.75 -2.50 -33.79
N GLU A 133 24.22 -1.87 -32.72
CA GLU A 133 25.62 -1.96 -32.27
C GLU A 133 25.98 -3.37 -31.78
N GLN A 134 25.11 -4.00 -30.98
CA GLN A 134 25.34 -5.31 -30.35
C GLN A 134 25.23 -6.49 -31.33
N ALA A 135 24.26 -6.48 -32.25
CA ALA A 135 23.98 -7.58 -33.17
C ALA A 135 24.79 -7.54 -34.47
N GLY A 136 25.55 -6.47 -34.73
CA GLY A 136 26.55 -6.45 -35.82
C GLY A 136 25.99 -6.53 -37.25
N TRP A 137 24.77 -6.03 -37.51
CA TRP A 137 24.16 -5.64 -38.81
C TRP A 137 24.20 -6.56 -40.05
N LYS A 138 24.87 -7.70 -40.05
CA LYS A 138 25.21 -8.43 -41.30
C LYS A 138 24.10 -9.29 -41.91
N SER A 139 22.89 -9.30 -41.34
CA SER A 139 21.85 -10.30 -41.65
C SER A 139 20.46 -9.77 -42.03
N PHE A 140 20.24 -8.44 -42.10
CA PHE A 140 18.89 -7.88 -42.34
C PHE A 140 18.76 -7.18 -43.69
N ASP A 141 17.61 -7.36 -44.33
CA ASP A 141 17.27 -6.64 -45.55
C ASP A 141 16.83 -5.21 -45.21
N ALA A 142 17.35 -4.24 -45.96
CA ALA A 142 17.03 -2.82 -45.76
C ALA A 142 15.52 -2.50 -45.78
N PRO A 143 14.66 -3.15 -46.61
CA PRO A 143 13.22 -2.91 -46.59
C PRO A 143 12.53 -3.24 -45.25
N THR A 144 12.91 -4.32 -44.57
CA THR A 144 12.28 -4.68 -43.29
C THR A 144 12.68 -3.70 -42.18
N LEU A 145 13.94 -3.29 -42.13
CA LEU A 145 14.38 -2.28 -41.16
C LEU A 145 13.71 -0.92 -41.39
N ALA A 146 13.53 -0.52 -42.66
CA ALA A 146 12.86 0.73 -43.00
C ALA A 146 11.39 0.79 -42.51
N LYS A 147 10.69 -0.34 -42.44
CA LYS A 147 9.33 -0.41 -41.85
C LYS A 147 9.35 -0.10 -40.35
N LEU A 148 10.31 -0.68 -39.61
CA LEU A 148 10.45 -0.44 -38.18
C LEU A 148 10.84 1.01 -37.88
N GLU A 149 11.78 1.56 -38.65
CA GLU A 149 12.19 2.97 -38.53
C GLU A 149 11.03 3.93 -38.82
N ALA A 150 10.22 3.65 -39.85
CA ALA A 150 9.02 4.43 -40.15
C ALA A 150 7.97 4.35 -39.04
N ALA A 151 7.75 3.18 -38.43
CA ALA A 151 6.84 3.01 -37.30
C ALA A 151 7.31 3.79 -36.06
N ILE A 152 8.63 3.78 -35.79
CA ILE A 152 9.21 4.55 -34.68
C ILE A 152 9.14 6.06 -34.93
N GLU A 153 9.41 6.56 -36.13
CA GLU A 153 9.25 7.99 -36.42
C GLU A 153 7.77 8.41 -36.35
N ALA A 154 6.81 7.54 -36.69
CA ALA A 154 5.39 7.80 -36.50
C ALA A 154 4.98 7.90 -35.01
N LEU A 155 5.51 7.01 -34.15
CA LEU A 155 5.32 7.07 -32.69
C LEU A 155 6.00 8.31 -32.09
N LYS A 156 7.21 8.63 -32.54
CA LYS A 156 7.99 9.81 -32.13
C LYS A 156 7.31 11.12 -32.51
N ALA A 157 6.74 11.21 -33.71
CA ALA A 157 5.95 12.36 -34.13
C ALA A 157 4.70 12.56 -33.27
N ASP A 158 4.06 11.47 -32.83
CA ASP A 158 2.94 11.53 -31.89
C ASP A 158 3.39 12.01 -30.50
N LEU A 159 4.45 11.42 -29.95
CA LEU A 159 5.02 11.80 -28.66
C LEU A 159 5.59 13.23 -28.67
N GLY A 160 5.98 13.76 -29.83
CA GLY A 160 6.43 15.14 -30.01
C GLY A 160 5.31 16.17 -30.18
N THR A 161 4.05 15.75 -30.41
CA THR A 161 2.93 16.66 -30.71
C THR A 161 1.77 16.54 -29.71
N ASN A 162 1.10 17.67 -29.45
CA ASN A 162 -0.10 17.78 -28.60
C ASN A 162 0.02 17.09 -27.22
N TYR A 163 1.20 17.11 -26.60
CA TYR A 163 1.48 16.31 -25.39
C TYR A 163 0.56 16.58 -24.19
N ASN A 164 0.09 17.83 -24.06
CA ASN A 164 -0.80 18.29 -23.00
C ASN A 164 -2.22 18.65 -23.49
N GLN A 165 -2.52 18.48 -24.78
CA GLN A 165 -3.84 18.79 -25.33
C GLN A 165 -4.63 17.49 -25.46
N PHE A 166 -5.49 17.24 -24.48
CA PHE A 166 -6.38 16.09 -24.48
C PHE A 166 -7.75 16.50 -25.00
N THR A 167 -8.21 15.81 -26.05
CA THR A 167 -9.58 15.89 -26.56
C THR A 167 -10.40 14.85 -25.81
N PRO A 168 -11.34 15.25 -24.93
CA PRO A 168 -12.19 14.28 -24.26
C PRO A 168 -13.05 13.55 -25.29
N MET A 169 -13.01 12.21 -25.29
CA MET A 169 -13.99 11.42 -26.03
C MET A 169 -15.37 11.55 -25.37
N THR A 170 -16.43 11.23 -26.12
CA THR A 170 -17.81 11.29 -25.63
C THR A 170 -17.96 10.41 -24.38
N PRO A 171 -18.15 10.99 -23.16
CA PRO A 171 -17.94 10.27 -21.90
C PRO A 171 -19.04 9.25 -21.55
N HIS A 172 -19.90 8.93 -22.51
CA HIS A 172 -21.05 8.03 -22.42
C HIS A 172 -20.83 6.72 -23.23
N LEU A 173 -19.71 6.60 -23.92
CA LEU A 173 -19.33 5.40 -24.67
C LEU A 173 -18.12 4.73 -24.01
N ASP A 174 -18.15 3.41 -23.98
CA ASP A 174 -16.95 2.61 -23.75
C ASP A 174 -16.18 2.52 -25.05
N TYR A 175 -14.85 2.53 -24.98
CA TYR A 175 -13.98 2.36 -26.14
C TYR A 175 -13.14 1.10 -25.94
N VAL A 176 -13.10 0.27 -26.98
CA VAL A 176 -12.31 -0.96 -27.03
C VAL A 176 -11.55 -0.95 -28.35
N ARG A 177 -10.28 -1.35 -28.32
CA ARG A 177 -9.48 -1.56 -29.54
C ARG A 177 -8.51 -2.71 -29.32
N ASP A 178 -8.53 -3.65 -30.26
CA ASP A 178 -7.76 -4.89 -30.17
C ASP A 178 -6.58 -4.88 -31.13
N TRP A 179 -5.52 -5.59 -30.77
CA TRP A 179 -4.37 -5.84 -31.61
C TRP A 179 -3.89 -7.28 -31.43
N VAL A 180 -3.64 -7.93 -32.57
CA VAL A 180 -3.02 -9.25 -32.66
C VAL A 180 -1.67 -9.11 -33.37
N PRO A 181 -0.66 -9.93 -32.99
CA PRO A 181 0.59 -10.02 -33.73
C PRO A 181 0.37 -10.34 -35.21
N PRO A 182 1.22 -9.81 -36.12
CA PRO A 182 1.12 -10.10 -37.55
C PRO A 182 1.65 -11.48 -37.94
N ASP A 183 2.45 -12.13 -37.08
CA ASP A 183 2.91 -13.50 -37.29
C ASP A 183 1.78 -14.49 -36.90
N PRO A 184 1.25 -15.30 -37.84
CA PRO A 184 0.20 -16.27 -37.53
C PRO A 184 0.66 -17.39 -36.58
N ASN A 185 1.98 -17.57 -36.39
CA ASN A 185 2.54 -18.51 -35.42
C ASN A 185 2.64 -17.92 -34.01
N SER A 186 2.41 -16.61 -33.84
CA SER A 186 2.44 -15.94 -32.54
C SER A 186 1.14 -16.23 -31.75
N THR A 187 1.19 -17.31 -30.99
CA THR A 187 0.09 -17.83 -30.17
C THR A 187 -0.04 -17.09 -28.84
N SER A 188 1.05 -16.49 -28.35
CA SER A 188 1.13 -16.01 -26.96
C SER A 188 0.60 -14.59 -26.79
N LEU A 189 1.18 -13.58 -27.47
CA LEU A 189 0.86 -12.18 -27.17
C LEU A 189 -0.49 -11.74 -27.76
N ARG A 190 -1.30 -11.05 -26.95
CA ARG A 190 -2.48 -10.29 -27.38
C ARG A 190 -2.48 -8.93 -26.70
N MET A 191 -2.95 -7.87 -27.38
CA MET A 191 -3.03 -6.53 -26.77
C MET A 191 -4.41 -5.92 -26.93
N HIS A 192 -4.86 -5.24 -25.89
CA HIS A 192 -6.14 -4.52 -25.84
C HIS A 192 -5.94 -3.11 -25.30
N PHE A 193 -6.77 -2.19 -25.77
CA PHE A 193 -6.99 -0.88 -25.20
C PHE A 193 -8.46 -0.79 -24.80
N THR A 194 -8.74 -0.41 -23.55
CA THR A 194 -10.09 -0.29 -23.00
C THR A 194 -10.29 1.08 -22.36
N SER A 195 -11.52 1.60 -22.36
CA SER A 195 -11.89 2.84 -21.69
C SER A 195 -13.33 2.76 -21.21
N ARG A 196 -13.56 2.97 -19.90
CA ARG A 196 -14.81 2.68 -19.20
C ARG A 196 -15.63 3.94 -18.93
N ALA A 197 -16.80 4.09 -19.56
CA ALA A 197 -17.61 5.32 -19.58
C ALA A 197 -17.77 6.00 -18.20
N LYS A 198 -17.64 7.34 -18.17
CA LYS A 198 -17.70 8.20 -16.98
C LYS A 198 -18.82 9.26 -17.10
N PRO A 199 -20.10 8.88 -17.03
CA PRO A 199 -21.19 9.85 -16.90
C PRO A 199 -21.09 10.62 -15.58
N HIS A 200 -21.68 11.82 -15.54
CA HIS A 200 -21.96 12.49 -14.28
C HIS A 200 -23.04 11.75 -13.49
N GLU A 201 -22.79 11.51 -12.19
CA GLU A 201 -23.80 10.99 -11.26
C GLU A 201 -24.82 12.09 -10.93
N ASP A 202 -25.91 12.14 -11.69
CA ASP A 202 -27.12 12.88 -11.31
C ASP A 202 -28.25 11.90 -11.02
N ASN A 203 -28.79 11.97 -9.80
CA ASN A 203 -29.95 11.20 -9.34
C ASN A 203 -31.22 11.39 -10.21
N ARG A 204 -31.20 12.33 -11.16
CA ARG A 204 -32.31 12.65 -12.08
C ARG A 204 -32.07 12.20 -13.52
N ASN A 205 -30.84 11.87 -13.91
CA ASN A 205 -30.47 11.58 -15.30
C ASN A 205 -29.79 10.20 -15.43
N ILE A 206 -30.60 9.17 -15.69
CA ILE A 206 -30.10 7.82 -16.03
C ILE A 206 -29.62 7.86 -17.48
N MET A 207 -28.32 8.09 -17.66
CA MET A 207 -27.65 7.83 -18.94
C MET A 207 -27.24 6.36 -19.07
N VAL A 208 -26.74 5.99 -20.24
CA VAL A 208 -26.87 4.64 -20.78
C VAL A 208 -25.52 4.10 -21.33
N GLN A 209 -25.15 2.83 -21.06
CA GLN A 209 -23.87 2.15 -21.34
C GLN A 209 -23.98 0.97 -22.33
N HIS A 210 -22.88 0.59 -22.98
CA HIS A 210 -22.84 -0.50 -23.98
C HIS A 210 -21.88 -1.61 -23.51
N VAL A 211 -22.38 -2.69 -22.92
CA VAL A 211 -21.56 -3.83 -22.48
C VAL A 211 -22.28 -5.15 -22.74
N ALA A 212 -21.83 -5.86 -23.78
CA ALA A 212 -22.00 -7.32 -24.01
C ALA A 212 -23.41 -7.96 -23.87
N VAL A 213 -23.43 -9.29 -24.00
CA VAL A 213 -24.64 -10.16 -24.05
C VAL A 213 -25.42 -10.14 -22.73
N GLY A 214 -26.76 -10.22 -22.80
CA GLY A 214 -27.67 -10.14 -21.64
C GLY A 214 -28.14 -8.72 -21.28
N THR A 215 -28.03 -7.79 -22.24
CA THR A 215 -28.22 -6.34 -22.07
C THR A 215 -29.55 -5.87 -22.65
N TRP A 216 -30.27 -4.98 -21.95
CA TRP A 216 -31.64 -4.54 -22.31
C TRP A 216 -31.69 -3.12 -22.92
N TYR A 217 -32.21 -2.96 -24.14
CA TYR A 217 -32.08 -1.72 -24.94
C TYR A 217 -33.42 -1.02 -25.28
N TYR A 218 -33.37 0.29 -25.60
CA TYR A 218 -34.47 1.12 -26.11
C TYR A 218 -33.96 2.35 -26.90
N LYS A 219 -34.72 2.84 -27.89
CA LYS A 219 -34.31 3.93 -28.80
C LYS A 219 -34.67 5.32 -28.27
N VAL A 220 -33.72 6.25 -28.24
CA VAL A 220 -33.93 7.64 -27.78
C VAL A 220 -33.78 8.63 -28.96
N PRO A 221 -34.77 9.52 -29.22
CA PRO A 221 -34.64 10.58 -30.22
C PRO A 221 -33.53 11.60 -29.91
N PRO A 222 -32.83 12.19 -30.91
CA PRO A 222 -31.72 13.13 -30.68
C PRO A 222 -32.03 14.37 -29.83
N ASN A 223 -33.31 14.76 -29.74
CA ASN A 223 -33.79 15.94 -29.01
C ASN A 223 -34.75 15.58 -27.85
N ALA A 224 -34.68 14.36 -27.32
CA ALA A 224 -35.64 13.87 -26.33
C ALA A 224 -35.50 14.57 -24.96
N THR A 225 -36.62 15.12 -24.44
CA THR A 225 -36.67 15.77 -23.13
C THR A 225 -36.66 14.74 -21.99
N PRO A 226 -36.17 15.07 -20.78
CA PRO A 226 -36.06 14.10 -19.68
C PRO A 226 -37.34 13.32 -19.32
N GLN A 227 -38.53 13.89 -19.54
CA GLN A 227 -39.80 13.14 -19.41
C GLN A 227 -39.94 12.01 -20.45
N GLN A 228 -39.58 12.25 -21.71
CA GLN A 228 -39.72 11.26 -22.80
C GLN A 228 -38.83 10.02 -22.57
N TRP A 229 -37.71 10.18 -21.86
CA TRP A 229 -36.82 9.08 -21.48
C TRP A 229 -37.50 8.09 -20.52
N LEU A 230 -38.43 8.55 -19.67
CA LEU A 230 -39.13 7.70 -18.70
C LEU A 230 -40.21 6.82 -19.34
N GLU A 231 -40.80 7.25 -20.45
CA GLU A 231 -41.80 6.48 -21.18
C GLU A 231 -41.15 5.38 -22.03
N LEU A 232 -40.09 5.72 -22.78
CA LEU A 232 -39.33 4.78 -23.62
C LEU A 232 -38.72 3.61 -22.82
N ARG A 233 -38.44 3.84 -21.53
CA ARG A 233 -37.97 2.83 -20.56
C ARG A 233 -38.93 1.64 -20.40
N ARG A 234 -40.23 1.81 -20.68
CA ARG A 234 -41.26 0.80 -20.39
C ARG A 234 -41.21 -0.40 -21.36
N ASP A 235 -40.62 -0.22 -22.53
CA ASP A 235 -40.73 -1.14 -23.68
C ASP A 235 -39.38 -1.75 -24.11
N CYS A 236 -38.40 -1.81 -23.20
CA CYS A 236 -37.05 -2.33 -23.47
C CYS A 236 -37.00 -3.86 -23.74
N ARG A 237 -35.99 -4.32 -24.49
CA ARG A 237 -35.79 -5.74 -24.89
C ARG A 237 -34.36 -6.23 -24.70
N GLU A 238 -34.17 -7.53 -24.49
CA GLU A 238 -32.87 -8.20 -24.30
C GLU A 238 -32.08 -8.43 -25.62
N MET A 239 -30.75 -8.29 -25.56
CA MET A 239 -29.82 -8.56 -26.66
C MET A 239 -29.44 -10.04 -26.76
N VAL A 240 -29.51 -10.60 -27.98
CA VAL A 240 -29.18 -11.99 -28.30
C VAL A 240 -27.96 -12.06 -29.22
N TYR A 241 -27.02 -12.98 -28.95
CA TYR A 241 -25.76 -13.12 -29.70
C TYR A 241 -25.96 -13.82 -31.06
N ALA A 242 -25.02 -13.59 -31.98
CA ALA A 242 -24.92 -14.24 -33.30
C ALA A 242 -26.08 -14.02 -34.29
N GLN A 243 -26.79 -12.89 -34.22
CA GLN A 243 -27.60 -12.40 -35.36
C GLN A 243 -26.78 -11.43 -36.24
N PRO A 244 -27.04 -11.34 -37.56
CA PRO A 244 -26.16 -10.62 -38.50
C PRO A 244 -26.21 -9.09 -38.44
N ASP A 245 -26.93 -8.51 -37.46
CA ASP A 245 -27.32 -7.10 -37.43
C ASP A 245 -26.37 -6.22 -36.58
N ASP A 246 -25.05 -6.47 -36.69
CA ASP A 246 -24.06 -5.43 -36.39
C ASP A 246 -24.05 -4.45 -37.57
N ASP A 247 -24.79 -3.34 -37.46
CA ASP A 247 -24.25 -1.97 -37.61
C ASP A 247 -25.31 -0.83 -37.51
N ASP A 248 -24.82 0.38 -37.23
CA ASP A 248 -25.41 1.72 -37.44
C ASP A 248 -26.56 2.32 -36.57
N VAL A 249 -27.32 1.60 -35.72
CA VAL A 249 -28.56 2.23 -35.14
C VAL A 249 -28.86 2.07 -33.63
N ASN A 250 -28.03 1.39 -32.82
CA ASN A 250 -28.49 0.85 -31.50
C ASN A 250 -27.77 1.33 -30.22
N VAL A 251 -28.56 1.43 -29.13
CA VAL A 251 -28.22 1.97 -27.79
C VAL A 251 -29.26 1.44 -26.76
N LYS A 252 -29.07 1.20 -25.43
CA LYS A 252 -27.97 0.92 -24.46
C LYS A 252 -28.64 0.51 -23.09
N VAL A 253 -27.90 0.17 -22.01
CA VAL A 253 -28.40 -0.14 -20.61
C VAL A 253 -28.09 0.93 -19.52
N PRO A 254 -28.86 1.14 -18.43
CA PRO A 254 -28.58 2.12 -17.37
C PRO A 254 -27.15 2.09 -16.75
N LEU A 255 -26.52 3.27 -16.63
CA LEU A 255 -25.14 3.47 -16.15
C LEU A 255 -24.93 3.35 -14.63
N ARG A 256 -23.72 2.91 -14.28
CA ARG A 256 -22.98 3.40 -13.10
C ARG A 256 -21.73 4.14 -13.56
N SER A 257 -21.24 5.06 -12.74
CA SER A 257 -19.93 5.70 -12.96
C SER A 257 -18.82 4.64 -12.88
N SER A 258 -17.65 4.90 -13.48
CA SER A 258 -16.49 4.07 -13.15
C SER A 258 -16.10 4.34 -11.70
N HIS A 259 -16.24 3.35 -10.81
CA HIS A 259 -15.90 3.39 -9.38
C HIS A 259 -14.37 3.48 -9.14
N GLY A 260 -13.74 4.50 -9.72
CA GLY A 260 -12.30 4.60 -9.92
C GLY A 260 -11.67 3.32 -10.51
N LYS A 261 -10.39 3.14 -10.19
CA LYS A 261 -9.54 2.02 -10.59
C LYS A 261 -10.18 0.64 -10.42
N ALA A 262 -10.90 0.40 -9.33
CA ALA A 262 -11.60 -0.86 -9.10
C ALA A 262 -12.63 -1.17 -10.21
N GLY A 263 -13.40 -0.15 -10.62
CA GLY A 263 -14.35 -0.25 -11.73
C GLY A 263 -13.67 -0.52 -13.06
N GLY A 264 -12.54 0.13 -13.33
CA GLY A 264 -11.71 -0.14 -14.51
C GLY A 264 -11.17 -1.58 -14.55
N LEU A 265 -10.64 -2.07 -13.43
CA LEU A 265 -10.10 -3.44 -13.33
C LEU A 265 -11.20 -4.51 -13.50
N ASN A 266 -12.36 -4.33 -12.87
CA ASN A 266 -13.51 -5.23 -13.03
C ASN A 266 -14.05 -5.23 -14.47
N PHE A 267 -14.07 -4.07 -15.13
CA PHE A 267 -14.47 -3.99 -16.53
C PHE A 267 -13.54 -4.80 -17.43
N VAL A 268 -12.22 -4.69 -17.23
CA VAL A 268 -11.22 -5.48 -17.98
C VAL A 268 -11.36 -6.97 -17.69
N ASP A 269 -11.58 -7.38 -16.44
CA ASP A 269 -11.79 -8.80 -16.07
C ASP A 269 -12.98 -9.40 -16.83
N ASN A 270 -14.15 -8.73 -16.75
CA ASN A 270 -15.36 -9.15 -17.44
C ASN A 270 -15.20 -9.14 -18.97
N TYR A 271 -14.55 -8.11 -19.54
CA TYR A 271 -14.30 -8.00 -20.98
C TYR A 271 -13.35 -9.10 -21.49
N ILE A 272 -12.23 -9.35 -20.80
CA ILE A 272 -11.24 -10.36 -21.21
C ILE A 272 -11.77 -11.79 -21.02
N SER A 273 -12.65 -12.05 -20.05
CA SER A 273 -13.40 -13.32 -20.01
C SER A 273 -14.20 -13.51 -21.30
N ILE A 274 -15.08 -12.56 -21.64
CA ILE A 274 -15.94 -12.64 -22.83
C ILE A 274 -15.14 -12.79 -24.13
N VAL A 275 -13.99 -12.13 -24.26
CA VAL A 275 -13.14 -12.25 -25.45
C VAL A 275 -12.47 -13.63 -25.53
N ASN A 276 -12.00 -14.20 -24.41
CA ASN A 276 -11.39 -15.53 -24.40
C ASN A 276 -12.42 -16.68 -24.40
N ASP A 277 -13.68 -16.42 -24.06
CA ASP A 277 -14.78 -17.40 -24.15
C ASP A 277 -15.32 -17.55 -25.59
N ARG A 278 -14.77 -16.82 -26.58
CA ARG A 278 -15.13 -16.97 -27.99
C ARG A 278 -14.44 -18.19 -28.62
N PRO A 279 -15.08 -18.93 -29.55
CA PRO A 279 -14.51 -20.14 -30.14
C PRO A 279 -13.13 -19.95 -30.80
N GLU A 280 -12.90 -18.82 -31.48
CA GLU A 280 -11.59 -18.49 -32.09
C GLU A 280 -10.48 -18.23 -31.06
N ASN A 281 -10.86 -18.03 -29.79
CA ASN A 281 -9.99 -17.82 -28.64
C ASN A 281 -10.14 -18.95 -27.60
N MET A 282 -10.61 -20.14 -27.97
CA MET A 282 -10.52 -21.33 -27.10
C MET A 282 -9.33 -22.21 -27.50
N TYR A 283 -8.72 -22.91 -26.56
CA TYR A 283 -7.72 -23.94 -26.86
C TYR A 283 -8.37 -25.26 -27.28
N GLY A 284 -9.62 -25.50 -26.88
CA GLY A 284 -10.32 -26.77 -27.06
C GLY A 284 -9.88 -27.86 -26.08
N THR A 285 -9.33 -27.47 -24.93
CA THR A 285 -8.73 -28.35 -23.92
C THR A 285 -9.14 -27.93 -22.51
N GLU A 286 -8.78 -28.74 -21.49
CA GLU A 286 -8.99 -28.40 -20.07
C GLU A 286 -8.33 -27.06 -19.65
N GLN A 287 -7.40 -26.54 -20.46
CA GLN A 287 -6.79 -25.22 -20.26
C GLN A 287 -7.80 -24.06 -20.36
N ASP A 288 -8.90 -24.22 -21.10
CA ASP A 288 -9.98 -23.21 -21.16
C ASP A 288 -10.74 -23.07 -19.83
N GLU A 289 -10.70 -24.10 -18.97
CA GLU A 289 -11.31 -24.11 -17.64
C GLU A 289 -10.31 -23.79 -16.51
N ALA A 290 -9.03 -23.59 -16.86
CA ALA A 290 -7.99 -23.32 -15.89
C ALA A 290 -8.06 -21.90 -15.29
N PRO A 291 -7.49 -21.66 -14.09
CA PRO A 291 -7.32 -20.31 -13.57
C PRO A 291 -6.42 -19.44 -14.45
N SER A 292 -6.64 -18.13 -14.42
CA SER A 292 -5.76 -17.12 -15.02
C SER A 292 -4.98 -16.35 -13.94
N LEU A 293 -3.90 -15.69 -14.36
CA LEU A 293 -3.13 -14.78 -13.51
C LEU A 293 -3.32 -13.33 -13.96
N TYR A 294 -3.79 -12.47 -13.08
CA TYR A 294 -4.14 -11.07 -13.36
C TYR A 294 -3.14 -10.13 -12.65
N ALA A 295 -2.22 -9.52 -13.40
CA ALA A 295 -1.26 -8.55 -12.90
C ALA A 295 -1.73 -7.10 -13.07
N ILE A 296 -1.55 -6.26 -12.04
CA ILE A 296 -1.99 -4.86 -12.04
C ILE A 296 -0.78 -3.92 -12.04
N ALA A 297 -0.62 -3.14 -13.10
CA ALA A 297 0.38 -2.10 -13.23
C ALA A 297 -0.29 -0.71 -13.27
N ASP A 298 -0.02 0.14 -12.29
CA ASP A 298 -0.34 1.58 -12.40
C ASP A 298 0.47 2.19 -13.56
N ALA A 299 -0.10 3.16 -14.28
CA ALA A 299 0.56 3.89 -15.37
C ALA A 299 1.92 4.52 -15.03
N ARG A 300 2.23 4.67 -13.74
CA ARG A 300 3.51 5.21 -13.25
C ARG A 300 4.57 4.15 -13.00
N HIS A 301 4.20 2.88 -12.94
CA HIS A 301 5.09 1.75 -12.67
C HIS A 301 5.43 1.00 -13.96
N GLN A 302 6.70 0.68 -14.13
CA GLN A 302 7.21 -0.05 -15.29
C GLN A 302 7.80 -1.38 -14.83
N TYR A 303 7.12 -2.48 -15.17
CA TYR A 303 7.62 -3.83 -14.93
C TYR A 303 8.93 -4.06 -15.67
N GLN A 304 9.84 -4.77 -15.03
CA GLN A 304 11.09 -5.23 -15.63
C GLN A 304 10.88 -6.61 -16.29
N PRO A 305 11.74 -7.02 -17.24
CA PRO A 305 11.58 -8.29 -17.97
C PRO A 305 11.52 -9.55 -17.09
N ASP A 306 12.07 -9.49 -15.87
CA ASP A 306 12.10 -10.58 -14.90
C ASP A 306 10.88 -10.62 -13.95
N PHE A 307 9.90 -9.72 -14.10
CA PHE A 307 8.72 -9.63 -13.22
C PHE A 307 7.93 -10.95 -13.19
N PHE A 308 7.48 -11.45 -14.34
CA PHE A 308 6.67 -12.66 -14.41
C PHE A 308 7.51 -13.93 -14.13
N ILE A 309 8.77 -13.94 -14.56
CA ILE A 309 9.75 -15.00 -14.24
C ILE A 309 9.90 -15.15 -12.71
N SER A 310 9.87 -14.05 -11.96
CA SER A 310 9.96 -14.06 -10.50
C SER A 310 8.63 -14.31 -9.78
N CYS A 311 7.51 -13.84 -10.34
CA CYS A 311 6.20 -13.88 -9.67
C CYS A 311 5.34 -15.12 -10.00
N VAL A 312 5.37 -15.63 -11.25
CA VAL A 312 4.56 -16.80 -11.66
C VAL A 312 4.87 -18.04 -10.80
N PRO A 313 6.13 -18.40 -10.51
CA PRO A 313 6.43 -19.61 -9.73
C PRO A 313 5.90 -19.61 -8.29
N CYS A 314 5.50 -18.45 -7.75
CA CYS A 314 4.88 -18.37 -6.42
C CYS A 314 3.46 -18.94 -6.35
N PHE A 315 2.78 -19.14 -7.49
CA PHE A 315 1.47 -19.78 -7.56
C PHE A 315 1.52 -21.31 -7.61
N PHE A 316 2.71 -21.90 -7.49
CA PHE A 316 2.93 -23.32 -7.72
C PHE A 316 3.58 -24.03 -6.53
N HIS A 317 3.23 -25.29 -6.37
CA HIS A 317 3.91 -26.21 -5.46
C HIS A 317 5.27 -26.65 -6.05
N GLN A 318 6.09 -27.33 -5.26
CA GLN A 318 7.40 -27.82 -5.70
C GLN A 318 7.31 -28.96 -6.75
N ASP A 319 6.14 -29.57 -6.90
CA ASP A 319 5.80 -30.58 -7.89
C ASP A 319 5.17 -29.98 -9.17
N MET A 320 5.32 -28.67 -9.37
CA MET A 320 4.78 -27.89 -10.50
C MET A 320 3.23 -27.81 -10.55
N SER A 321 2.52 -28.32 -9.55
CA SER A 321 1.06 -28.22 -9.51
C SER A 321 0.56 -26.84 -9.02
N LEU A 322 -0.53 -26.36 -9.62
CA LEU A 322 -1.10 -25.03 -9.33
C LEU A 322 -1.72 -24.97 -7.92
N ASN A 323 -1.16 -24.11 -7.07
CA ASN A 323 -1.49 -23.97 -5.67
C ASN A 323 -2.67 -22.99 -5.47
N LYS A 324 -3.90 -23.53 -5.53
CA LYS A 324 -5.18 -22.79 -5.40
C LYS A 324 -5.39 -22.05 -4.06
N LEU A 325 -4.42 -22.04 -3.14
CA LEU A 325 -4.46 -21.26 -1.90
C LEU A 325 -3.66 -19.95 -1.99
N VAL A 326 -2.90 -19.72 -3.07
CA VAL A 326 -2.16 -18.47 -3.30
C VAL A 326 -3.07 -17.48 -4.01
N GLY A 327 -3.74 -16.63 -3.25
CA GLY A 327 -4.68 -15.65 -3.80
C GLY A 327 -3.99 -14.58 -4.67
N PHE A 328 -2.80 -14.14 -4.26
CA PHE A 328 -2.00 -13.16 -5.00
C PHE A 328 -0.51 -13.13 -4.60
N THR A 329 0.31 -12.50 -5.44
CA THR A 329 1.68 -12.07 -5.13
C THR A 329 1.75 -10.54 -5.05
N GLN A 330 2.75 -10.02 -4.34
CA GLN A 330 3.06 -8.60 -4.26
C GLN A 330 4.58 -8.39 -4.33
N ALA A 331 5.04 -7.48 -5.19
CA ALA A 331 6.42 -6.99 -5.23
C ALA A 331 6.51 -5.56 -4.64
N PRO A 332 7.68 -5.09 -4.17
CA PRO A 332 7.86 -3.72 -3.68
C PRO A 332 7.48 -2.63 -4.70
N GLN A 333 7.14 -1.44 -4.22
CA GLN A 333 7.14 -0.22 -5.02
C GLN A 333 8.50 0.47 -4.86
N HIS A 334 9.20 0.75 -5.95
CA HIS A 334 10.50 1.41 -5.91
C HIS A 334 10.51 2.68 -6.78
N TYR A 335 10.87 3.83 -6.21
CA TYR A 335 10.99 5.11 -6.91
C TYR A 335 12.48 5.50 -7.00
N PRO A 336 13.15 5.33 -8.16
CA PRO A 336 14.59 5.62 -8.31
C PRO A 336 14.94 7.11 -8.15
N GLU A 337 13.93 8.00 -8.22
CA GLU A 337 14.05 9.45 -8.00
C GLU A 337 14.37 9.81 -6.53
N HIS A 338 14.06 8.92 -5.59
CA HIS A 338 14.20 9.16 -4.16
C HIS A 338 15.27 8.23 -3.59
N ALA A 339 16.51 8.68 -3.59
CA ALA A 339 17.55 8.04 -2.78
C ALA A 339 17.24 8.26 -1.30
N ASP A 340 17.21 7.20 -0.50
CA ASP A 340 16.77 7.18 0.91
C ASP A 340 17.27 8.36 1.76
N LYS A 341 18.55 8.74 1.59
CA LYS A 341 19.20 9.89 2.26
C LYS A 341 18.44 11.22 2.08
N PHE A 342 17.82 11.43 0.92
CA PHE A 342 17.12 12.67 0.55
C PHE A 342 15.59 12.53 0.56
N ASP A 343 15.05 11.37 0.89
CA ASP A 343 13.61 11.14 0.99
C ASP A 343 13.07 11.60 2.36
N TYR A 344 12.91 12.92 2.53
CA TYR A 344 12.50 13.53 3.81
C TYR A 344 11.06 13.20 4.25
N LEU A 345 10.26 12.54 3.41
CA LEU A 345 8.85 12.22 3.67
C LEU A 345 8.52 10.72 3.50
N ASP A 346 9.53 9.85 3.30
CA ASP A 346 9.41 8.39 3.09
C ASP A 346 8.51 7.98 1.90
N ASN A 347 8.70 8.61 0.74
CA ASN A 347 7.99 8.29 -0.50
C ASN A 347 8.23 6.85 -0.98
N ASN A 348 9.41 6.29 -0.73
CA ASN A 348 9.68 4.88 -0.97
C ASN A 348 8.97 3.94 0.02
N ASN A 349 8.41 4.46 1.13
CA ASN A 349 7.80 3.69 2.21
C ASN A 349 8.70 2.53 2.64
N ALA A 350 9.99 2.83 2.83
CA ALA A 350 11.04 1.82 2.79
C ALA A 350 10.97 0.87 3.99
N GLN A 351 10.49 1.33 5.15
CA GLN A 351 10.23 0.45 6.29
C GLN A 351 9.15 -0.58 5.95
N PHE A 352 8.06 -0.17 5.30
CA PHE A 352 6.98 -1.10 4.97
C PHE A 352 7.45 -2.19 4.01
N PHE A 353 8.07 -1.84 2.89
CA PHE A 353 8.46 -2.83 1.88
C PHE A 353 9.65 -3.68 2.31
N ARG A 354 10.68 -3.11 2.96
CA ARG A 354 11.90 -3.85 3.31
C ARG A 354 11.79 -4.65 4.62
N LEU A 355 10.90 -4.26 5.55
CA LEU A 355 10.72 -4.91 6.86
C LEU A 355 9.31 -5.45 7.07
N ASN A 356 8.28 -4.61 7.04
CA ASN A 356 6.94 -5.02 7.49
C ASN A 356 6.31 -6.04 6.55
N ALA A 357 6.46 -5.88 5.24
CA ALA A 357 6.04 -6.85 4.24
C ALA A 357 6.73 -8.21 4.45
N MET A 358 8.01 -8.24 4.85
CA MET A 358 8.73 -9.48 5.14
C MET A 358 8.23 -10.20 6.39
N ILE A 359 7.95 -9.45 7.46
CA ILE A 359 7.32 -9.97 8.69
C ILE A 359 5.94 -10.56 8.34
N ARG A 360 5.13 -9.80 7.58
CA ARG A 360 3.80 -10.22 7.12
C ARG A 360 3.86 -11.42 6.16
N ASN A 361 4.92 -11.57 5.37
CA ASN A 361 5.14 -12.72 4.46
C ASN A 361 5.38 -14.04 5.21
N CYS A 362 5.89 -14.02 6.45
CA CYS A 362 6.12 -15.23 7.24
C CYS A 362 4.85 -16.08 7.50
N CYS A 363 3.66 -15.45 7.44
CA CYS A 363 2.37 -16.12 7.46
C CYS A 363 1.57 -15.99 6.14
N GLY A 364 2.15 -15.39 5.10
CA GLY A 364 1.51 -15.07 3.83
C GLY A 364 0.43 -13.99 3.94
N GLY A 365 0.63 -13.00 4.81
CA GLY A 365 -0.33 -11.94 5.14
C GLY A 365 -0.03 -10.57 4.52
N VAL A 366 0.83 -10.49 3.50
CA VAL A 366 1.08 -9.21 2.82
C VAL A 366 -0.19 -8.80 2.06
N SER A 367 -0.60 -7.55 2.19
CA SER A 367 -1.78 -7.02 1.50
C SER A 367 -1.37 -6.41 0.17
N SER A 368 -2.26 -6.48 -0.82
CA SER A 368 -2.01 -5.83 -2.11
C SER A 368 -1.91 -4.32 -1.93
N CYS A 369 -0.91 -3.73 -2.58
CA CYS A 369 -0.66 -2.29 -2.63
C CYS A 369 -1.15 -1.68 -3.96
N GLY A 370 -2.13 -2.35 -4.60
CA GLY A 370 -2.84 -1.90 -5.80
C GLY A 370 -2.05 -1.99 -7.10
N THR A 371 -0.73 -2.06 -7.06
CA THR A 371 0.16 -2.19 -8.22
C THR A 371 1.33 -3.12 -7.88
N ASN A 372 2.04 -3.62 -8.88
CA ASN A 372 3.12 -4.60 -8.74
C ASN A 372 2.65 -5.90 -8.06
N GLY A 373 1.36 -6.21 -8.19
CA GLY A 373 0.73 -7.42 -7.67
C GLY A 373 0.10 -8.24 -8.79
N MET A 374 0.04 -9.55 -8.61
CA MET A 374 -0.57 -10.51 -9.53
C MET A 374 -1.54 -11.37 -8.75
N TRP A 375 -2.75 -11.60 -9.26
CA TRP A 375 -3.84 -12.30 -8.58
C TRP A 375 -4.19 -13.59 -9.30
N GLN A 376 -4.54 -14.64 -8.57
CA GLN A 376 -5.11 -15.84 -9.18
C GLN A 376 -6.63 -15.65 -9.35
N ILE A 377 -7.10 -15.66 -10.59
CA ILE A 377 -8.51 -15.55 -10.93
C ILE A 377 -8.99 -16.93 -11.38
N HIS A 378 -9.87 -17.56 -10.59
CA HIS A 378 -10.47 -18.83 -10.99
C HIS A 378 -11.51 -18.62 -12.09
N TYR A 379 -11.48 -19.48 -13.11
CA TYR A 379 -12.56 -19.64 -14.07
C TYR A 379 -13.88 -20.01 -13.37
N ARG A 380 -15.02 -19.65 -13.98
CA ARG A 380 -16.36 -19.77 -13.38
C ARG A 380 -17.42 -20.15 -14.42
N ASP A 381 -17.55 -21.45 -14.67
CA ASP A 381 -18.51 -22.09 -15.59
C ASP A 381 -19.82 -21.32 -15.74
N ASN A 382 -20.12 -20.89 -16.97
CA ASN A 382 -21.44 -20.41 -17.41
C ASN A 382 -22.14 -19.35 -16.51
N THR A 383 -21.38 -18.62 -15.68
CA THR A 383 -21.96 -17.53 -14.88
C THR A 383 -21.96 -16.23 -15.67
N THR A 384 -23.14 -15.62 -15.82
CA THR A 384 -23.28 -14.29 -16.41
C THR A 384 -22.34 -13.28 -15.73
N ILE A 385 -21.75 -12.35 -16.50
CA ILE A 385 -21.02 -11.19 -15.94
C ILE A 385 -21.91 -10.28 -15.08
N TRP A 386 -23.21 -10.56 -15.01
CA TRP A 386 -24.22 -9.86 -14.22
C TRP A 386 -24.50 -10.57 -12.89
N GLU A 387 -24.42 -9.83 -11.80
CA GLU A 387 -24.71 -10.30 -10.45
C GLU A 387 -25.90 -9.53 -9.85
N ARG A 388 -26.80 -10.23 -9.15
CA ARG A 388 -27.98 -9.61 -8.52
C ARG A 388 -27.61 -9.07 -7.13
N ARG A 389 -27.85 -7.78 -6.91
CA ARG A 389 -27.59 -7.06 -5.67
C ARG A 389 -28.89 -6.45 -5.12
N LYS A 390 -29.01 -6.26 -3.81
CA LYS A 390 -30.11 -5.47 -3.22
C LYS A 390 -29.83 -3.98 -3.46
N LYS A 391 -30.79 -3.24 -4.03
CA LYS A 391 -30.64 -1.79 -4.27
C LYS A 391 -30.35 -1.08 -2.95
N ARG A 392 -29.25 -0.32 -2.91
CA ARG A 392 -28.72 0.29 -1.66
C ARG A 392 -29.57 1.46 -1.16
N VAL A 393 -30.14 2.25 -2.07
CA VAL A 393 -30.98 3.42 -1.75
C VAL A 393 -32.44 2.99 -1.61
N ARG A 394 -33.07 3.33 -0.47
CA ARG A 394 -34.53 3.24 -0.29
C ARG A 394 -35.22 4.23 -1.23
N ASP A 395 -35.95 3.73 -2.22
CA ASP A 395 -37.00 4.53 -2.86
C ASP A 395 -38.09 4.86 -1.83
N ARG A 396 -38.83 5.94 -2.07
CA ARG A 396 -40.01 6.29 -1.27
C ARG A 396 -41.15 5.27 -1.37
N ASP A 397 -41.13 4.48 -2.45
CA ASP A 397 -42.06 3.37 -2.69
C ASP A 397 -41.49 2.06 -2.14
N ASP A 398 -42.21 1.48 -1.17
CA ASP A 398 -41.70 0.59 -0.13
C ASP A 398 -41.46 -0.87 -0.58
N ARG A 399 -40.70 -1.09 -1.66
CA ARG A 399 -40.29 -2.42 -2.12
C ARG A 399 -38.78 -2.49 -2.32
N ILE A 400 -38.14 -3.42 -1.60
CA ILE A 400 -36.74 -3.80 -1.77
C ILE A 400 -36.56 -4.36 -3.18
N ARG A 401 -36.11 -3.53 -4.13
CA ARG A 401 -35.77 -3.97 -5.49
C ARG A 401 -34.37 -4.56 -5.50
N THR A 402 -34.19 -5.63 -6.27
CA THR A 402 -32.86 -6.06 -6.70
C THR A 402 -32.46 -5.32 -7.98
N GLU A 403 -31.17 -5.07 -8.11
CA GLU A 403 -30.50 -4.53 -9.30
C GLU A 403 -29.56 -5.59 -9.86
N GLN A 404 -29.37 -5.64 -11.18
CA GLN A 404 -28.24 -6.33 -11.79
C GLN A 404 -27.09 -5.33 -11.88
N ILE A 405 -25.92 -5.74 -11.42
CA ILE A 405 -24.65 -5.02 -11.57
C ILE A 405 -23.66 -5.93 -12.30
N GLU A 406 -22.61 -5.35 -12.87
CA GLU A 406 -21.47 -6.16 -13.30
C GLU A 406 -20.81 -6.84 -12.09
N ARG A 407 -20.23 -8.02 -12.34
CA ARG A 407 -19.44 -8.79 -11.38
C ARG A 407 -18.27 -7.96 -10.87
N GLU A 408 -18.10 -7.98 -9.56
CA GLU A 408 -17.01 -7.30 -8.85
C GLU A 408 -15.98 -8.34 -8.38
N GLN A 409 -14.83 -8.42 -9.05
CA GLN A 409 -13.67 -9.21 -8.61
C GLN A 409 -12.75 -8.39 -7.68
N PHE A 410 -12.71 -7.08 -7.88
CA PHE A 410 -12.06 -6.08 -7.04
C PHE A 410 -13.10 -5.17 -6.37
N HIS A 411 -12.90 -4.85 -5.10
CA HIS A 411 -13.92 -4.22 -4.25
C HIS A 411 -14.11 -2.73 -4.55
N THR A 412 -15.26 -2.35 -5.14
CA THR A 412 -15.52 -0.99 -5.67
C THR A 412 -15.84 0.07 -4.61
N SER A 413 -16.38 -0.30 -3.44
CA SER A 413 -16.92 0.66 -2.48
C SER A 413 -15.90 1.22 -1.47
N CYS A 414 -14.63 1.34 -1.84
CA CYS A 414 -13.58 1.90 -0.97
C CYS A 414 -12.41 2.50 -1.76
N LYS A 415 -11.72 3.51 -1.20
CA LYS A 415 -10.52 4.14 -1.79
C LYS A 415 -9.24 3.30 -1.71
N ILE A 416 -9.29 2.17 -1.01
CA ILE A 416 -8.25 1.14 -0.89
C ILE A 416 -8.80 -0.20 -1.35
N GLU A 417 -9.23 -0.23 -2.61
CA GLU A 417 -9.83 -1.39 -3.28
C GLU A 417 -8.94 -2.65 -3.19
N ASP A 418 -7.63 -2.44 -3.19
CA ASP A 418 -6.56 -3.42 -3.10
C ASP A 418 -6.53 -4.15 -1.75
N THR A 419 -6.58 -3.38 -0.67
CA THR A 419 -6.57 -3.85 0.72
C THR A 419 -7.91 -4.52 1.04
N ALA A 420 -9.02 -3.97 0.55
CA ALA A 420 -10.34 -4.58 0.67
C ALA A 420 -10.41 -5.94 -0.03
N SER A 421 -9.96 -6.03 -1.29
CA SER A 421 -9.93 -7.29 -2.05
C SER A 421 -8.97 -8.31 -1.42
N SER A 422 -7.87 -7.85 -0.80
CA SER A 422 -6.92 -8.70 -0.07
C SER A 422 -7.53 -9.32 1.19
N LEU A 423 -8.36 -8.56 1.91
CA LEU A 423 -9.06 -9.02 3.10
C LEU A 423 -10.02 -10.18 2.78
N ASP A 424 -10.76 -10.08 1.68
CA ASP A 424 -11.69 -11.13 1.25
C ASP A 424 -10.96 -12.47 0.99
N ARG A 425 -9.74 -12.42 0.41
CA ARG A 425 -8.85 -13.57 0.22
C ARG A 425 -8.40 -14.19 1.55
N VAL A 426 -7.91 -13.36 2.47
CA VAL A 426 -7.49 -13.82 3.81
C VAL A 426 -8.67 -14.44 4.57
N LEU A 427 -9.89 -13.94 4.41
CA LEU A 427 -11.08 -14.46 5.08
C LEU A 427 -11.51 -15.85 4.58
N VAL A 428 -11.25 -16.21 3.32
CA VAL A 428 -11.48 -17.59 2.81
C VAL A 428 -10.31 -18.55 3.08
N GLY A 429 -9.23 -18.06 3.69
CA GLY A 429 -8.06 -18.85 4.08
C GLY A 429 -6.95 -18.90 3.05
N GLU A 430 -7.11 -18.22 1.90
CA GLU A 430 -6.02 -17.97 0.96
C GLU A 430 -4.90 -17.14 1.64
N TYR A 431 -3.74 -17.09 1.00
CA TYR A 431 -2.59 -16.32 1.42
C TYR A 431 -1.89 -15.66 0.24
N SER A 432 -1.03 -14.69 0.55
CA SER A 432 -0.20 -14.00 -0.42
C SER A 432 1.27 -14.39 -0.33
N HIS A 433 1.99 -14.17 -1.41
CA HIS A 433 3.45 -14.28 -1.46
C HIS A 433 4.08 -12.92 -1.76
N TYR A 434 5.02 -12.50 -0.91
CA TYR A 434 5.81 -11.30 -1.17
C TYR A 434 7.12 -11.64 -1.88
N VAL A 435 7.29 -11.07 -3.06
CA VAL A 435 8.46 -11.25 -3.93
C VAL A 435 9.39 -10.07 -3.70
N ASN A 436 10.37 -10.23 -2.80
CA ASN A 436 11.27 -9.16 -2.38
C ASN A 436 12.36 -8.88 -3.42
N ARG A 437 11.96 -8.31 -4.56
CA ARG A 437 12.83 -7.90 -5.66
C ARG A 437 12.34 -6.62 -6.31
N LYS A 438 13.26 -5.79 -6.81
CA LYS A 438 12.95 -4.56 -7.58
C LYS A 438 12.47 -4.85 -9.02
N LEU A 439 11.37 -5.57 -9.14
CA LEU A 439 10.79 -6.01 -10.42
C LEU A 439 9.99 -4.92 -11.15
N SER A 440 9.88 -3.72 -10.57
CA SER A 440 9.07 -2.62 -11.11
C SER A 440 9.59 -1.26 -10.64
N PHE A 441 9.74 -0.33 -11.59
CA PHE A 441 10.26 1.01 -11.34
C PHE A 441 9.12 2.04 -11.47
N GLY A 442 8.77 2.69 -10.37
CA GLY A 442 7.73 3.70 -10.28
C GLY A 442 8.24 5.12 -10.59
N MET A 443 7.34 5.98 -11.08
CA MET A 443 7.51 7.44 -11.09
C MET A 443 6.78 8.03 -9.91
N SER A 444 7.48 8.72 -9.02
CA SER A 444 6.88 9.25 -7.80
C SER A 444 6.00 10.47 -8.09
N LYS A 445 5.13 10.81 -7.13
CA LYS A 445 4.53 12.15 -7.10
C LYS A 445 5.56 13.12 -6.48
N SER A 446 5.28 14.42 -6.47
CA SER A 446 6.10 15.31 -5.64
C SER A 446 6.06 14.82 -4.17
N PRO A 447 7.17 14.92 -3.40
CA PRO A 447 7.24 14.34 -2.06
C PRO A 447 6.11 14.76 -1.10
N GLU A 448 5.61 15.97 -1.24
CA GLU A 448 4.48 16.50 -0.45
C GLU A 448 3.16 15.80 -0.79
N GLY A 449 3.02 15.28 -2.01
CA GLY A 449 1.89 14.47 -2.46
C GLY A 449 1.75 13.13 -1.74
N PHE A 450 2.82 12.63 -1.09
CA PHE A 450 2.75 11.46 -0.22
C PHE A 450 1.82 11.68 0.98
N LEU A 451 1.77 12.91 1.52
CA LEU A 451 0.87 13.25 2.64
C LEU A 451 -0.61 13.12 2.23
N GLY A 452 -0.94 13.47 0.98
CA GLY A 452 -2.27 13.24 0.41
C GLY A 452 -2.58 11.76 0.13
N ALA A 453 -1.56 10.94 -0.15
CA ALA A 453 -1.71 9.50 -0.28
C ALA A 453 -1.98 8.84 1.09
N GLN A 454 -1.23 9.23 2.13
CA GLN A 454 -1.46 8.80 3.52
C GLN A 454 -2.90 9.11 3.96
N GLN A 455 -3.39 10.33 3.70
CA GLN A 455 -4.79 10.68 3.96
C GLN A 455 -5.76 9.73 3.24
N ARG A 456 -5.57 9.47 1.94
CA ARG A 456 -6.42 8.55 1.17
C ARG A 456 -6.44 7.15 1.78
N TRP A 457 -5.29 6.62 2.16
CA TRP A 457 -5.16 5.28 2.76
C TRP A 457 -5.89 5.18 4.10
N VAL A 458 -5.79 6.21 4.94
CA VAL A 458 -6.48 6.24 6.25
C VAL A 458 -7.99 6.37 6.06
N GLU A 459 -8.46 7.31 5.23
CA GLU A 459 -9.89 7.45 4.91
C GLU A 459 -10.50 6.14 4.37
N GLY A 460 -9.75 5.43 3.53
CA GLY A 460 -10.13 4.11 3.02
C GLY A 460 -10.21 3.07 4.13
N ALA A 461 -9.20 2.98 5.00
CA ALA A 461 -9.16 2.02 6.11
C ALA A 461 -10.33 2.21 7.09
N ILE A 462 -10.66 3.45 7.44
CA ILE A 462 -11.84 3.79 8.27
C ILE A 462 -13.13 3.35 7.58
N THR A 463 -13.28 3.69 6.29
CA THR A 463 -14.48 3.37 5.52
C THR A 463 -14.69 1.86 5.42
N LEU A 464 -13.61 1.11 5.16
CA LEU A 464 -13.62 -0.35 5.12
C LEU A 464 -13.92 -0.96 6.51
N CYS A 465 -13.32 -0.44 7.58
CA CYS A 465 -13.58 -0.87 8.95
C CYS A 465 -15.06 -0.66 9.33
N LEU A 466 -15.63 0.51 9.02
CA LEU A 466 -17.05 0.80 9.26
C LEU A 466 -17.97 -0.10 8.44
N GLN A 467 -17.66 -0.34 7.15
CA GLN A 467 -18.38 -1.31 6.32
C GLN A 467 -18.30 -2.74 6.90
N TRP A 468 -17.17 -3.15 7.48
CA TRP A 468 -17.03 -4.46 8.12
C TRP A 468 -17.77 -4.59 9.45
N VAL A 469 -17.70 -3.59 10.32
CA VAL A 469 -18.33 -3.61 11.66
C VAL A 469 -19.85 -3.45 11.58
N THR A 470 -20.37 -2.61 10.68
CA THR A 470 -21.80 -2.24 10.67
C THR A 470 -22.64 -3.04 9.66
N GLN A 471 -22.05 -3.55 8.58
CA GLN A 471 -22.79 -4.27 7.54
C GLN A 471 -22.66 -5.78 7.77
N ASN A 472 -23.69 -6.36 8.39
CA ASN A 472 -23.80 -7.82 8.61
C ASN A 472 -23.99 -8.60 7.29
N ALA A 473 -24.39 -7.90 6.23
CA ALA A 473 -24.47 -8.46 4.89
C ALA A 473 -23.29 -8.01 4.03
N ASP A 474 -22.85 -8.88 3.13
CA ASP A 474 -21.86 -8.59 2.10
C ASP A 474 -22.43 -7.63 1.04
N ALA A 475 -21.60 -7.34 0.02
CA ALA A 475 -21.99 -6.56 -1.13
C ALA A 475 -23.34 -7.02 -1.74
N HIS A 476 -23.57 -8.33 -1.83
CA HIS A 476 -24.71 -8.96 -2.50
C HIS A 476 -25.95 -9.13 -1.60
N GLY A 477 -25.84 -8.75 -0.32
CA GLY A 477 -26.93 -8.85 0.64
C GLY A 477 -27.11 -10.25 1.26
N GLN A 478 -26.08 -11.11 1.18
CA GLN A 478 -25.97 -12.36 1.95
C GLN A 478 -25.25 -12.08 3.28
N ALA A 479 -25.50 -12.87 4.33
CA ALA A 479 -24.76 -12.74 5.58
C ALA A 479 -23.26 -13.02 5.34
N LYS A 480 -22.37 -12.16 5.86
CA LYS A 480 -20.92 -12.32 5.71
C LYS A 480 -20.43 -13.60 6.39
N LYS A 481 -20.31 -14.69 5.63
CA LYS A 481 -20.00 -16.05 6.15
C LYS A 481 -18.78 -16.10 7.07
N ASN A 482 -17.77 -15.29 6.80
CA ASN A 482 -16.50 -15.25 7.53
C ASN A 482 -16.38 -14.06 8.50
N GLY A 483 -17.42 -13.22 8.62
CA GLY A 483 -17.47 -12.10 9.57
C GLY A 483 -17.16 -12.45 11.03
N PRO A 484 -17.60 -13.62 11.57
CA PRO A 484 -17.23 -14.05 12.91
C PRO A 484 -15.72 -14.18 13.15
N LEU A 485 -14.91 -14.51 12.13
CA LEU A 485 -13.46 -14.65 12.28
C LEU A 485 -12.79 -13.32 12.63
N LEU A 486 -13.21 -12.24 11.97
CA LEU A 486 -12.72 -10.90 12.24
C LEU A 486 -13.16 -10.44 13.65
N TRP A 487 -14.40 -10.74 14.05
CA TRP A 487 -14.87 -10.48 15.41
C TRP A 487 -14.10 -11.26 16.48
N CYS A 488 -13.70 -12.51 16.22
CA CYS A 488 -12.81 -13.26 17.13
C CYS A 488 -11.46 -12.55 17.33
N VAL A 489 -10.87 -12.00 16.26
CA VAL A 489 -9.60 -11.23 16.36
C VAL A 489 -9.81 -9.90 17.08
N ILE A 490 -10.90 -9.17 16.78
CA ILE A 490 -11.28 -7.94 17.51
C ILE A 490 -11.41 -8.23 19.01
N MET A 491 -12.10 -9.31 19.40
CA MET A 491 -12.28 -9.66 20.81
C MET A 491 -10.97 -10.11 21.47
N ALA A 492 -10.13 -10.88 20.77
CA ALA A 492 -8.80 -11.25 21.26
C ALA A 492 -7.91 -10.00 21.48
N PHE A 493 -7.99 -9.01 20.58
CA PHE A 493 -7.29 -7.74 20.72
C PHE A 493 -7.84 -6.89 21.89
N ILE A 494 -9.16 -6.79 22.05
CA ILE A 494 -9.77 -6.09 23.19
C ILE A 494 -9.35 -6.75 24.52
N LEU A 495 -9.33 -8.08 24.58
CA LEU A 495 -8.83 -8.83 25.75
C LEU A 495 -7.34 -8.59 26.00
N TYR A 496 -6.53 -8.51 24.94
CA TYR A 496 -5.11 -8.15 25.04
C TYR A 496 -4.93 -6.73 25.61
N VAL A 497 -5.62 -5.72 25.07
CA VAL A 497 -5.60 -4.34 25.58
C VAL A 497 -6.09 -4.27 27.03
N ALA A 498 -7.18 -4.96 27.38
CA ALA A 498 -7.66 -5.06 28.75
C ALA A 498 -6.64 -5.73 29.68
N SER A 499 -5.89 -6.72 29.20
CA SER A 499 -4.82 -7.37 29.98
C SER A 499 -3.61 -6.46 30.21
N LEU A 500 -3.25 -5.62 29.23
CA LEU A 500 -2.22 -4.58 29.38
C LEU A 500 -2.66 -3.49 30.36
N ILE A 501 -3.89 -2.99 30.24
CA ILE A 501 -4.44 -2.02 31.19
C ILE A 501 -4.41 -2.63 32.59
N ARG A 502 -4.83 -3.89 32.76
CA ARG A 502 -4.77 -4.60 34.05
C ARG A 502 -3.34 -4.71 34.60
N LEU A 503 -2.35 -5.04 33.75
CA LEU A 503 -0.94 -5.10 34.15
C LEU A 503 -0.43 -3.77 34.73
N VAL A 504 -0.92 -2.64 34.22
CA VAL A 504 -0.48 -1.29 34.63
C VAL A 504 -1.33 -0.71 35.79
N THR A 505 -2.60 -1.12 35.92
CA THR A 505 -3.57 -0.47 36.84
C THR A 505 -3.96 -1.28 38.07
N VAL A 506 -3.75 -2.61 38.08
CA VAL A 506 -4.25 -3.48 39.14
C VAL A 506 -3.09 -4.03 39.99
N GLU A 507 -3.08 -3.69 41.28
CA GLU A 507 -2.02 -4.08 42.22
C GLU A 507 -1.95 -5.59 42.51
N TYR A 508 -2.99 -6.35 42.18
CA TYR A 508 -3.12 -7.78 42.49
C TYR A 508 -2.40 -8.68 41.47
N THR A 509 -1.56 -9.59 41.98
CA THR A 509 -0.83 -10.63 41.22
C THR A 509 -1.70 -11.84 40.82
N SER A 510 -3.02 -11.76 40.95
CA SER A 510 -3.95 -12.88 40.67
C SER A 510 -3.88 -13.29 39.20
N SER A 511 -3.23 -14.42 38.92
CA SER A 511 -3.07 -14.95 37.56
C SER A 511 -4.38 -15.50 36.99
N ILE A 512 -4.41 -15.75 35.68
CA ILE A 512 -5.56 -16.34 35.01
C ILE A 512 -5.96 -17.71 35.61
N PHE A 513 -4.98 -18.45 36.16
CA PHE A 513 -5.20 -19.72 36.88
C PHE A 513 -5.91 -19.55 38.22
N VAL A 514 -5.76 -18.39 38.87
CA VAL A 514 -6.52 -18.04 40.08
C VAL A 514 -7.95 -17.65 39.72
N ILE A 515 -8.12 -16.85 38.65
CA ILE A 515 -9.43 -16.39 38.17
C ILE A 515 -10.32 -17.57 37.72
N PHE A 516 -9.75 -18.56 37.02
CA PHE A 516 -10.45 -19.78 36.63
C PHE A 516 -10.49 -20.86 37.72
N GLY A 517 -10.04 -20.57 38.96
CA GLY A 517 -10.12 -21.50 40.09
C GLY A 517 -9.21 -22.74 40.00
N VAL A 518 -8.25 -22.76 39.06
CA VAL A 518 -7.30 -23.87 38.86
C VAL A 518 -6.34 -24.00 40.04
N VAL A 519 -5.96 -22.88 40.64
CA VAL A 519 -5.13 -22.81 41.86
C VAL A 519 -5.67 -21.71 42.76
N SER A 520 -5.77 -21.94 44.08
CA SER A 520 -6.17 -20.88 45.01
C SER A 520 -5.13 -19.76 45.05
N GLU A 521 -5.57 -18.50 45.22
CA GLU A 521 -4.68 -17.32 45.19
C GLU A 521 -3.50 -17.45 46.17
N LYS A 522 -3.78 -17.94 47.38
CA LYS A 522 -2.75 -18.23 48.39
C LYS A 522 -1.72 -19.23 47.86
N ARG A 523 -2.14 -20.39 47.35
CA ARG A 523 -1.23 -21.45 46.88
C ARG A 523 -0.44 -21.02 45.63
N PHE A 524 -1.04 -20.20 44.76
CA PHE A 524 -0.37 -19.61 43.62
C PHE A 524 0.72 -18.62 44.07
N ASN A 525 0.38 -17.66 44.93
CA ASN A 525 1.33 -16.68 45.45
C ASN A 525 2.47 -17.34 46.24
N ASP A 526 2.16 -18.34 47.09
CA ASP A 526 3.16 -19.09 47.87
C ASP A 526 4.15 -19.83 46.94
N LEU A 527 3.66 -20.54 45.93
CA LEU A 527 4.49 -21.33 45.01
C LEU A 527 5.30 -20.45 44.04
N VAL A 528 4.72 -19.35 43.57
CA VAL A 528 5.40 -18.37 42.70
C VAL A 528 6.49 -17.63 43.47
N ARG A 529 6.20 -17.12 44.66
CA ARG A 529 7.19 -16.41 45.50
C ARG A 529 8.31 -17.32 45.97
N ALA A 530 8.00 -18.54 46.42
CA ALA A 530 9.02 -19.47 46.90
C ALA A 530 10.09 -19.81 45.86
N ASN A 531 9.73 -19.87 44.57
CA ASN A 531 10.64 -20.24 43.49
C ASN A 531 11.27 -19.04 42.77
N LEU A 532 10.54 -17.93 42.58
CA LEU A 532 11.05 -16.77 41.83
C LEU A 532 11.73 -15.72 42.70
N ASN A 533 11.31 -15.51 43.95
CA ASN A 533 11.89 -14.46 44.80
C ASN A 533 13.41 -14.59 45.00
N PRO A 534 14.01 -15.80 45.15
CA PRO A 534 15.47 -15.92 45.22
C PRO A 534 16.17 -15.35 43.98
N ILE A 535 15.62 -15.60 42.78
CA ILE A 535 16.17 -15.13 41.50
C ILE A 535 15.98 -13.61 41.36
N ILE A 536 14.77 -13.12 41.62
CA ILE A 536 14.42 -11.69 41.58
C ILE A 536 15.30 -10.90 42.54
N LYS A 537 15.55 -11.43 43.74
CA LYS A 537 16.44 -10.82 44.73
C LYS A 537 17.90 -10.76 44.27
N VAL A 538 18.45 -11.84 43.69
CA VAL A 538 19.82 -11.83 43.15
C VAL A 538 19.97 -10.76 42.06
N ILE A 539 18.98 -10.60 41.18
CA ILE A 539 18.98 -9.56 40.13
C ILE A 539 18.90 -8.15 40.75
N TYR A 540 18.02 -7.95 41.73
CA TYR A 540 17.88 -6.67 42.45
C TYR A 540 19.16 -6.27 43.20
N ASP A 541 19.74 -7.20 43.97
CA ASP A 541 20.96 -6.98 44.73
C ASP A 541 22.14 -6.67 43.80
N TRP A 542 22.26 -7.37 42.65
CA TRP A 542 23.24 -7.05 41.61
C TRP A 542 23.06 -5.63 41.05
N LEU A 543 21.82 -5.22 40.72
CA LEU A 543 21.52 -3.89 40.18
C LEU A 543 21.77 -2.75 41.19
N ILE A 544 21.56 -2.98 42.48
CA ILE A 544 21.92 -2.02 43.54
C ILE A 544 23.45 -1.92 43.69
N ASN A 545 24.15 -3.05 43.66
CA ASN A 545 25.61 -3.07 43.78
C ASN A 545 26.29 -2.32 42.61
N VAL A 546 25.79 -2.49 41.38
CA VAL A 546 26.23 -1.72 40.20
C VAL A 546 25.99 -0.21 40.36
N ARG A 547 24.97 0.20 41.13
CA ARG A 547 24.68 1.62 41.43
C ARG A 547 25.55 2.22 42.55
N GLY A 548 26.48 1.47 43.13
CA GLY A 548 27.30 1.93 44.26
C GLY A 548 26.49 2.16 45.56
N GLY A 549 25.41 1.40 45.76
CA GLY A 549 24.61 1.41 47.00
C GLY A 549 23.76 2.66 47.27
N HIS A 550 23.91 3.72 46.48
CA HIS A 550 23.15 4.96 46.65
C HIS A 550 21.81 4.89 45.90
N SER A 551 20.72 4.61 46.62
CA SER A 551 19.36 4.86 46.14
C SER A 551 18.80 6.11 46.82
N PRO A 552 18.72 7.28 46.14
CA PRO A 552 18.24 8.52 46.75
C PRO A 552 16.78 8.46 47.20
N ASN A 553 15.98 7.60 46.57
CA ASN A 553 14.60 7.30 46.96
C ASN A 553 14.49 5.83 47.35
N SER A 554 13.87 5.58 48.51
CA SER A 554 13.67 4.26 49.11
C SER A 554 12.54 3.48 48.43
N TYR A 555 12.76 3.03 47.19
CA TYR A 555 11.93 2.00 46.61
C TYR A 555 12.24 0.66 47.26
N SER A 556 11.27 0.13 48.00
CA SER A 556 11.42 -1.18 48.63
C SER A 556 11.61 -2.26 47.56
N TYR A 557 12.41 -3.27 47.90
CA TYR A 557 12.54 -4.52 47.15
C TYR A 557 11.16 -5.12 46.81
N GLU A 558 10.17 -4.96 47.70
CA GLU A 558 8.78 -5.36 47.50
C GLU A 558 8.12 -4.77 46.24
N VAL A 559 8.38 -3.50 45.89
CA VAL A 559 7.83 -2.88 44.67
C VAL A 559 8.48 -3.50 43.42
N TYR A 560 9.79 -3.72 43.45
CA TYR A 560 10.51 -4.38 42.37
C TYR A 560 10.05 -5.84 42.19
N GLU A 561 9.90 -6.58 43.30
CA GLU A 561 9.34 -7.93 43.32
C GLU A 561 7.94 -7.96 42.72
N ARG A 562 7.04 -7.07 43.17
CA ARG A 562 5.65 -7.01 42.71
C ARG A 562 5.56 -6.76 41.20
N MET A 563 6.26 -5.75 40.68
CA MET A 563 6.29 -5.45 39.24
C MET A 563 6.89 -6.59 38.41
N THR A 564 7.98 -7.20 38.88
CA THR A 564 8.65 -8.30 38.16
C THR A 564 7.78 -9.55 38.13
N LEU A 565 7.11 -9.89 39.24
CA LEU A 565 6.15 -10.99 39.31
C LEU A 565 4.93 -10.73 38.41
N GLN A 566 4.36 -9.53 38.43
CA GLN A 566 3.25 -9.16 37.53
C GLN A 566 3.63 -9.35 36.06
N PHE A 567 4.83 -8.91 35.65
CA PHE A 567 5.33 -9.11 34.29
C PHE A 567 5.54 -10.58 33.93
N ILE A 568 6.14 -11.39 34.81
CA ILE A 568 6.34 -12.83 34.59
C ILE A 568 4.99 -13.56 34.47
N ILE A 569 4.02 -13.23 35.32
CA ILE A 569 2.66 -13.80 35.29
C ILE A 569 1.93 -13.40 34.00
N TYR A 570 2.07 -12.16 33.57
CA TYR A 570 1.53 -11.66 32.30
C TYR A 570 2.12 -12.42 31.11
N MET A 571 3.45 -12.48 30.99
CA MET A 571 4.14 -13.21 29.91
C MET A 571 3.76 -14.70 29.90
N SER A 572 3.66 -15.34 31.08
CA SER A 572 3.21 -16.73 31.20
C SER A 572 1.75 -16.92 30.75
N THR A 573 0.90 -15.93 31.03
CA THR A 573 -0.51 -15.91 30.58
C THR A 573 -0.60 -15.76 29.06
N CYS A 574 0.23 -14.91 28.45
CA CYS A 574 0.31 -14.77 26.99
C CYS A 574 0.79 -16.08 26.34
N ILE A 575 1.85 -16.71 26.85
CA ILE A 575 2.36 -18.00 26.36
C ILE A 575 1.28 -19.08 26.45
N PHE A 576 0.54 -19.15 27.56
CA PHE A 576 -0.57 -20.08 27.73
C PHE A 576 -1.74 -19.80 26.76
N ALA A 577 -2.08 -18.54 26.52
CA ALA A 577 -3.08 -18.17 25.52
C ALA A 577 -2.67 -18.57 24.10
N PHE A 578 -1.40 -18.41 23.72
CA PHE A 578 -0.86 -18.91 22.45
C PHE A 578 -0.91 -20.44 22.36
N PHE A 579 -0.64 -21.16 23.46
CA PHE A 579 -0.80 -22.61 23.53
C PHE A 579 -2.25 -23.05 23.34
N LEU A 580 -3.21 -22.38 23.97
CA LEU A 580 -4.65 -22.64 23.77
C LEU A 580 -5.08 -22.36 22.32
N LEU A 581 -4.61 -21.28 21.71
CA LEU A 581 -4.87 -20.97 20.31
C LEU A 581 -4.30 -22.03 19.36
N TRP A 582 -3.08 -22.53 19.64
CA TRP A 582 -2.46 -23.64 18.92
C TRP A 582 -3.24 -24.96 19.08
N LEU A 583 -3.73 -25.25 20.29
CA LEU A 583 -4.56 -26.43 20.56
C LEU A 583 -5.89 -26.35 19.80
N PHE A 584 -6.59 -25.21 19.87
CA PHE A 584 -7.82 -24.95 19.11
C PHE A 584 -7.60 -25.11 17.60
N THR A 585 -6.53 -24.51 17.08
CA THR A 585 -6.14 -24.62 15.66
C THR A 585 -5.88 -26.07 15.25
N THR A 586 -5.29 -26.87 16.13
CA THR A 586 -5.04 -28.31 15.90
C THR A 586 -6.35 -29.10 15.87
N VAL A 587 -7.30 -28.79 16.77
CA VAL A 587 -8.66 -29.35 16.74
C VAL A 587 -9.40 -28.96 15.45
N CYS A 588 -9.35 -27.69 15.03
CA CYS A 588 -9.92 -27.23 13.76
C CYS A 588 -9.32 -27.94 12.54
N ARG A 589 -8.01 -28.23 12.56
CA ARG A 589 -7.35 -29.02 11.51
C ARG A 589 -7.87 -30.45 11.43
N CYS A 590 -8.10 -31.11 12.56
CA CYS A 590 -8.74 -32.41 12.60
C CYS A 590 -10.20 -32.33 12.11
N ALA A 591 -10.98 -31.38 12.61
CA ALA A 591 -12.38 -31.17 12.20
C ALA A 591 -12.54 -30.89 10.69
N ARG A 592 -11.63 -30.11 10.08
CA ARG A 592 -11.63 -29.83 8.64
C ARG A 592 -11.58 -31.10 7.80
N LYS A 593 -10.81 -32.12 8.22
CA LYS A 593 -10.70 -33.41 7.51
C LYS A 593 -11.98 -34.25 7.60
N CYS A 594 -12.79 -34.06 8.64
CA CYS A 594 -13.97 -34.89 8.91
C CYS A 594 -15.29 -34.26 8.42
N PHE A 595 -15.47 -32.95 8.60
CA PHE A 595 -16.77 -32.28 8.41
C PHE A 595 -16.70 -30.94 7.67
N GLY A 596 -15.49 -30.53 7.24
CA GLY A 596 -15.23 -29.15 6.86
C GLY A 596 -15.14 -28.23 8.09
N CYS A 597 -14.31 -27.18 8.00
CA CYS A 597 -14.18 -26.21 9.09
C CYS A 597 -13.98 -24.80 8.50
N VAL A 598 -14.79 -23.85 8.97
CA VAL A 598 -14.71 -22.43 8.59
C VAL A 598 -13.67 -21.68 9.44
N PHE A 599 -13.25 -22.26 10.57
CA PHE A 599 -12.25 -21.66 11.46
C PHE A 599 -10.81 -21.96 11.01
N PRO A 600 -9.83 -21.11 11.41
CA PRO A 600 -8.42 -21.32 11.09
C PRO A 600 -7.86 -22.65 11.57
N TYR A 601 -7.36 -23.44 10.61
CA TYR A 601 -6.69 -24.74 10.82
C TYR A 601 -5.15 -24.62 10.83
N GLU A 602 -4.62 -23.39 10.71
CA GLU A 602 -3.20 -23.05 10.75
C GLU A 602 -2.93 -21.77 11.55
N MET A 603 -1.85 -21.76 12.33
CA MET A 603 -1.37 -20.56 13.03
C MET A 603 -0.98 -19.44 12.06
N LYS A 604 -0.55 -19.78 10.83
CA LYS A 604 -0.32 -18.80 9.77
C LYS A 604 -1.60 -18.04 9.41
N TRP A 605 -2.75 -18.71 9.34
CA TRP A 605 -4.01 -18.05 9.01
C TRP A 605 -4.47 -17.10 10.15
N TRP A 606 -4.29 -17.48 11.42
CA TRP A 606 -4.45 -16.52 12.52
C TRP A 606 -3.54 -15.29 12.38
N GLY A 607 -2.26 -15.48 12.01
CA GLY A 607 -1.34 -14.38 11.71
C GLY A 607 -1.84 -13.46 10.60
N ARG A 608 -2.37 -14.03 9.50
CA ARG A 608 -2.99 -13.25 8.41
C ARG A 608 -4.18 -12.43 8.91
N LEU A 609 -5.07 -13.02 9.72
CA LEU A 609 -6.24 -12.32 10.26
C LEU A 609 -5.85 -11.18 11.21
N VAL A 610 -4.76 -11.31 11.98
CA VAL A 610 -4.22 -10.22 12.82
C VAL A 610 -3.67 -9.08 11.96
N ILE A 611 -2.96 -9.37 10.88
CA ILE A 611 -2.46 -8.35 9.93
C ILE A 611 -3.61 -7.66 9.20
N SER A 612 -4.64 -8.42 8.80
CA SER A 612 -5.88 -7.88 8.25
C SER A 612 -6.59 -6.95 9.23
N PHE A 613 -6.63 -7.30 10.52
CA PHE A 613 -7.17 -6.45 11.57
C PHE A 613 -6.34 -5.16 11.76
N ASP A 614 -5.02 -5.26 11.81
CA ASP A 614 -4.11 -4.10 11.88
C ASP A 614 -4.37 -3.11 10.72
N ASN A 615 -4.42 -3.57 9.47
CA ASN A 615 -4.77 -2.72 8.32
C ASN A 615 -6.13 -2.02 8.44
N LEU A 616 -7.10 -2.61 9.16
CA LEU A 616 -8.42 -2.02 9.41
C LEU A 616 -8.43 -1.03 10.58
N THR A 617 -7.46 -1.11 11.50
CA THR A 617 -7.52 -0.39 12.79
C THR A 617 -6.29 0.45 13.15
N TYR A 618 -5.21 0.47 12.36
CA TYR A 618 -4.01 1.25 12.67
C TYR A 618 -4.30 2.74 12.94
N TRP A 619 -5.32 3.29 12.28
CA TRP A 619 -5.79 4.67 12.47
C TRP A 619 -6.34 4.95 13.88
N ILE A 620 -6.75 3.93 14.64
CA ILE A 620 -7.21 4.09 16.03
C ILE A 620 -6.07 4.63 16.91
N TRP A 621 -4.82 4.34 16.57
CA TRP A 621 -3.64 4.76 17.34
C TRP A 621 -3.22 6.22 17.11
N PHE A 622 -3.93 7.00 16.27
CA PHE A 622 -3.58 8.40 15.96
C PHE A 622 -3.41 9.28 17.21
N TRP A 623 -4.21 9.03 18.26
CA TRP A 623 -4.15 9.80 19.51
C TRP A 623 -2.84 9.59 20.28
N THR A 624 -2.10 8.49 20.03
CA THR A 624 -0.84 8.21 20.74
C THR A 624 0.20 9.29 20.47
N SER A 625 0.36 9.76 19.22
CA SER A 625 1.30 10.84 18.91
C SER A 625 0.93 12.15 19.62
N PHE A 626 -0.36 12.48 19.70
CA PHE A 626 -0.87 13.64 20.44
C PHE A 626 -0.64 13.50 21.94
N PHE A 627 -0.92 12.33 22.51
CA PHE A 627 -0.64 12.02 23.90
C PHE A 627 0.85 12.18 24.20
N TRP A 628 1.74 11.70 23.33
CA TRP A 628 3.19 11.79 23.52
C TRP A 628 3.72 13.21 23.57
N ILE A 629 3.26 14.05 22.64
CA ILE A 629 3.65 15.46 22.58
C ILE A 629 3.05 16.20 23.78
N GLY A 630 1.74 16.04 24.05
CA GLY A 630 1.06 16.67 25.19
C GLY A 630 1.62 16.26 26.54
N PHE A 631 1.97 14.98 26.72
CA PHE A 631 2.51 14.44 27.97
C PHE A 631 3.92 14.97 28.28
N ASN A 632 4.81 15.06 27.28
CA ASN A 632 6.14 15.62 27.52
C ASN A 632 6.11 17.15 27.68
N ILE A 633 5.19 17.86 27.02
CA ILE A 633 4.90 19.28 27.33
C ILE A 633 4.42 19.41 28.79
N TYR A 634 3.47 18.57 29.21
CA TYR A 634 2.96 18.56 30.58
C TYR A 634 4.07 18.31 31.61
N LEU A 635 4.96 17.34 31.39
CA LEU A 635 6.12 17.09 32.25
C LEU A 635 7.11 18.27 32.26
N ALA A 636 7.29 18.97 31.14
CA ALA A 636 8.17 20.14 31.07
C ALA A 636 7.59 21.37 31.81
N THR A 637 6.27 21.50 31.87
CA THR A 637 5.59 22.68 32.48
C THR A 637 5.06 22.43 33.88
N THR A 638 4.81 21.19 34.27
CA THR A 638 4.10 20.82 35.50
C THR A 638 4.98 19.90 36.37
N PRO A 639 4.93 20.01 37.70
CA PRO A 639 5.66 19.10 38.58
C PRO A 639 5.19 17.65 38.43
N ALA A 640 6.13 16.73 38.21
CA ALA A 640 5.81 15.32 38.08
C ALA A 640 5.63 14.64 39.45
N ASN A 641 4.38 14.47 39.86
CA ASN A 641 4.01 13.82 41.13
C ASN A 641 3.94 12.28 41.06
N PHE A 642 4.42 11.69 39.96
CA PHE A 642 4.42 10.25 39.73
C PHE A 642 5.86 9.75 39.65
N HIS A 643 6.15 8.65 40.34
CA HIS A 643 7.49 8.08 40.42
C HIS A 643 7.43 6.57 40.20
N PHE A 644 8.32 6.05 39.35
CA PHE A 644 8.43 4.62 39.05
C PHE A 644 9.75 4.07 39.60
N ASN A 645 9.81 2.77 39.86
CA ASN A 645 11.06 2.11 40.21
C ASN A 645 12.00 2.08 38.98
N ASN A 646 13.09 2.85 39.02
CA ASN A 646 14.07 2.97 37.94
C ASN A 646 14.60 1.63 37.44
N VAL A 647 14.84 0.71 38.38
CA VAL A 647 15.46 -0.59 38.12
C VAL A 647 14.48 -1.49 37.38
N ALA A 648 13.23 -1.55 37.86
CA ALA A 648 12.14 -2.26 37.18
C ALA A 648 11.88 -1.68 35.78
N MET A 649 11.81 -0.34 35.64
CA MET A 649 11.53 0.29 34.36
C MET A 649 12.69 0.11 33.38
N MET A 650 13.95 0.29 33.80
CA MET A 650 15.11 -0.02 32.94
C MET A 650 15.07 -1.48 32.46
N SER A 651 14.82 -2.44 33.37
CA SER A 651 14.74 -3.86 33.00
C SER A 651 13.61 -4.14 32.00
N PHE A 652 12.42 -3.57 32.21
CA PHE A 652 11.30 -3.66 31.28
C PHE A 652 11.63 -3.04 29.91
N MET A 653 12.24 -1.85 29.90
CA MET A 653 12.60 -1.16 28.67
C MET A 653 13.69 -1.89 27.89
N LEU A 654 14.73 -2.40 28.56
CA LEU A 654 15.75 -3.23 27.91
C LEU A 654 15.16 -4.52 27.34
N ALA A 655 14.22 -5.17 28.04
CA ALA A 655 13.53 -6.34 27.53
C ALA A 655 12.67 -6.03 26.30
N ALA A 656 11.90 -4.94 26.31
CA ALA A 656 11.10 -4.50 25.17
C ALA A 656 11.97 -4.12 23.96
N THR A 657 13.04 -3.33 24.17
CA THR A 657 14.01 -2.98 23.13
C THR A 657 14.68 -4.24 22.58
N PHE A 658 15.11 -5.18 23.43
CA PHE A 658 15.68 -6.46 22.99
C PHE A 658 14.69 -7.27 22.15
N LEU A 659 13.42 -7.39 22.57
CA LEU A 659 12.39 -8.10 21.80
C LEU A 659 12.16 -7.46 20.42
N ASN A 660 12.07 -6.13 20.34
CA ASN A 660 11.92 -5.40 19.08
C ASN A 660 13.10 -5.65 18.14
N TYR A 661 14.35 -5.53 18.61
CA TYR A 661 15.52 -5.79 17.78
C TYR A 661 15.73 -7.28 17.48
N ALA A 662 15.35 -8.19 18.37
CA ALA A 662 15.41 -9.63 18.13
C ALA A 662 14.46 -10.05 17.01
N LEU A 663 13.28 -9.43 16.89
CA LEU A 663 12.39 -9.62 15.75
C LEU A 663 13.05 -9.16 14.45
N ILE A 664 13.70 -7.99 14.42
CA ILE A 664 14.42 -7.49 13.23
C ILE A 664 15.55 -8.46 12.86
N ILE A 665 16.41 -8.82 13.81
CA ILE A 665 17.57 -9.72 13.59
C ILE A 665 17.13 -11.10 13.10
N ALA A 666 16.14 -11.72 13.75
CA ALA A 666 15.65 -13.05 13.39
C ALA A 666 15.03 -13.08 11.99
N ASN A 667 14.42 -11.98 11.54
CA ASN A 667 13.92 -11.86 10.17
C ASN A 667 15.07 -11.60 9.17
N SER A 668 16.01 -10.70 9.47
CA SER A 668 17.20 -10.46 8.63
C SER A 668 18.01 -11.75 8.37
N MET A 669 18.18 -12.60 9.40
CA MET A 669 18.87 -13.90 9.28
C MET A 669 18.15 -14.91 8.36
N ARG A 670 16.82 -14.85 8.24
CA ARG A 670 16.04 -15.82 7.44
C ARG A 670 16.18 -15.64 5.93
N PHE A 671 16.54 -14.44 5.47
CA PHE A 671 16.50 -14.07 4.05
C PHE A 671 17.87 -13.79 3.43
N SER A 672 18.96 -13.98 4.17
CA SER A 672 20.34 -13.68 3.73
C SER A 672 20.98 -14.72 2.79
N ILE A 673 20.26 -15.76 2.35
CA ILE A 673 20.87 -16.99 1.82
C ILE A 673 20.63 -17.25 0.31
N MET A 674 19.70 -16.58 -0.37
CA MET A 674 19.46 -16.84 -1.81
C MET A 674 19.27 -15.58 -2.67
N GLU A 675 20.09 -15.52 -3.72
CA GLU A 675 20.04 -14.63 -4.89
C GLU A 675 20.50 -13.16 -4.67
N SER A 676 20.77 -12.46 -5.78
CA SER A 676 21.77 -11.37 -5.86
C SER A 676 21.49 -10.19 -4.93
N VAL A 677 22.56 -9.70 -4.30
CA VAL A 677 22.55 -8.58 -3.34
C VAL A 677 21.87 -7.34 -3.92
N ASP A 678 22.14 -7.01 -5.19
CA ASP A 678 21.58 -5.82 -5.85
C ASP A 678 20.07 -5.88 -6.09
N ALA A 679 19.48 -7.09 -6.17
CA ALA A 679 18.05 -7.27 -6.39
C ALA A 679 17.24 -7.34 -5.08
N ASN A 680 17.88 -7.70 -3.97
CA ASN A 680 17.22 -8.08 -2.72
C ASN A 680 17.16 -6.91 -1.72
N GLU A 681 16.01 -6.22 -1.63
CA GLU A 681 15.89 -5.02 -0.79
C GLU A 681 16.14 -5.23 0.72
N ILE A 682 16.06 -6.48 1.23
CA ILE A 682 16.27 -6.79 2.66
C ILE A 682 17.71 -6.51 3.09
N ALA A 683 18.67 -6.64 2.18
CA ALA A 683 20.08 -6.41 2.48
C ALA A 683 20.39 -4.93 2.84
N PHE A 684 19.46 -4.02 2.60
CA PHE A 684 19.66 -2.57 2.69
C PHE A 684 18.59 -1.84 3.49
N LEU A 685 18.22 -2.34 4.68
CA LEU A 685 17.55 -1.49 5.67
C LEU A 685 18.57 -0.52 6.28
N SER A 686 18.55 0.74 5.82
CA SER A 686 19.45 1.78 6.30
C SER A 686 18.93 2.45 7.58
N MET A 687 19.84 3.08 8.33
CA MET A 687 19.45 3.95 9.44
C MET A 687 18.58 5.13 9.00
N ASP A 688 18.73 5.59 7.76
CA ASP A 688 17.89 6.64 7.19
C ASP A 688 16.42 6.15 7.11
N ASN A 689 16.17 4.90 6.68
CA ASN A 689 14.80 4.35 6.62
C ASN A 689 14.16 4.22 8.00
N ILE A 690 14.91 3.70 9.00
CA ILE A 690 14.43 3.57 10.38
C ILE A 690 14.12 4.95 10.98
N TRP A 691 14.95 5.96 10.68
CA TRP A 691 14.72 7.31 11.13
C TRP A 691 13.49 7.93 10.45
N ARG A 692 13.32 7.79 9.13
CA ARG A 692 12.12 8.29 8.42
C ARG A 692 10.82 7.72 8.97
N ALA A 693 10.79 6.44 9.34
CA ALA A 693 9.62 5.82 9.99
C ALA A 693 9.23 6.53 11.30
N ASN A 694 10.21 6.83 12.17
CA ASN A 694 9.96 7.57 13.42
C ASN A 694 9.45 8.99 13.16
N GLN A 695 9.99 9.68 12.13
CA GLN A 695 9.49 10.99 11.71
C GLN A 695 8.05 10.90 11.21
N LEU A 696 7.72 9.87 10.43
CA LEU A 696 6.38 9.65 9.89
C LEU A 696 5.33 9.49 10.99
N PHE A 697 5.62 8.73 12.05
CA PHE A 697 4.73 8.58 13.22
C PHE A 697 4.25 9.93 13.79
N PHE A 698 5.17 10.87 14.03
CA PHE A 698 4.82 12.20 14.54
C PHE A 698 4.14 13.11 13.50
N MET A 699 4.41 12.90 12.19
CA MET A 699 3.78 13.65 11.10
C MET A 699 2.34 13.23 10.81
N VAL A 700 2.04 11.92 10.80
CA VAL A 700 0.74 11.43 10.29
C VAL A 700 -0.40 11.49 11.31
N GLY A 701 -0.12 11.55 12.61
CA GLY A 701 -1.15 11.65 13.66
C GLY A 701 -2.29 12.64 13.37
N PRO A 702 -2.03 13.92 13.02
CA PRO A 702 -3.08 14.86 12.66
C PRO A 702 -3.75 14.58 11.30
N ILE A 703 -3.05 14.00 10.32
CA ILE A 703 -3.67 13.53 9.06
C ILE A 703 -4.66 12.41 9.38
N GLN A 704 -4.28 11.45 10.22
CA GLN A 704 -5.14 10.35 10.65
C GLN A 704 -6.38 10.88 11.40
N GLY A 705 -6.19 11.80 12.35
CA GLY A 705 -7.29 12.45 13.07
C GLY A 705 -8.26 13.19 12.14
N PHE A 706 -7.76 13.93 11.15
CA PHE A 706 -8.60 14.55 10.11
C PHE A 706 -9.34 13.50 9.26
N SER A 707 -8.62 12.43 8.89
CA SER A 707 -9.15 11.32 8.08
C SER A 707 -10.27 10.54 8.78
N VAL A 708 -10.30 10.47 10.13
CA VAL A 708 -11.42 9.92 10.90
C VAL A 708 -12.73 10.64 10.58
N PHE A 709 -12.72 11.98 10.52
CA PHE A 709 -13.91 12.76 10.20
C PHE A 709 -14.32 12.62 8.73
N THR A 710 -13.36 12.73 7.79
CA THR A 710 -13.68 12.65 6.35
C THR A 710 -14.06 11.22 5.92
N GLY A 711 -13.36 10.20 6.41
CA GLY A 711 -13.70 8.78 6.20
C GLY A 711 -15.07 8.41 6.76
N THR A 712 -15.39 8.82 7.99
CA THR A 712 -16.74 8.61 8.56
C THR A 712 -17.81 9.34 7.76
N LYS A 713 -17.55 10.57 7.33
CA LYS A 713 -18.46 11.32 6.45
C LYS A 713 -18.68 10.58 5.12
N ASN A 714 -17.63 10.09 4.47
CA ASN A 714 -17.71 9.33 3.22
C ASN A 714 -18.54 8.05 3.43
N PHE A 715 -18.30 7.31 4.51
CA PHE A 715 -19.09 6.12 4.86
C PHE A 715 -20.58 6.44 5.07
N LEU A 716 -20.91 7.52 5.79
CA LEU A 716 -22.31 7.95 5.97
C LEU A 716 -22.95 8.41 4.66
N SER A 717 -22.21 9.13 3.81
CA SER A 717 -22.64 9.53 2.46
C SER A 717 -22.96 8.30 1.59
N TYR A 718 -22.09 7.30 1.60
CA TYR A 718 -22.28 6.03 0.92
C TYR A 718 -23.52 5.28 1.44
N LEU A 719 -23.69 5.22 2.76
CA LEU A 719 -24.80 4.49 3.40
C LEU A 719 -26.17 5.17 3.19
N LEU A 720 -26.23 6.50 3.27
CA LEU A 720 -27.47 7.28 3.21
C LEU A 720 -27.89 7.65 1.79
N TYR A 721 -26.93 7.94 0.91
CA TYR A 721 -27.17 8.49 -0.44
C TYR A 721 -26.67 7.60 -1.57
N GLY A 722 -25.92 6.53 -1.28
CA GLY A 722 -25.37 5.63 -2.30
C GLY A 722 -24.25 6.24 -3.14
N GLN A 723 -23.68 7.38 -2.74
CA GLN A 723 -22.62 8.10 -3.45
C GLN A 723 -21.39 7.22 -3.70
N ASP A 724 -20.73 7.36 -4.86
CA ASP A 724 -19.43 6.74 -5.05
C ASP A 724 -18.39 7.32 -4.07
N ILE A 725 -17.63 6.40 -3.49
CA ILE A 725 -16.56 6.67 -2.53
C ILE A 725 -15.26 5.96 -2.91
N GLY A 726 -15.22 5.22 -4.04
CA GLY A 726 -13.99 4.65 -4.60
C GLY A 726 -13.12 5.73 -5.25
N GLY A 727 -13.73 6.75 -5.87
CA GLY A 727 -13.03 7.88 -6.47
C GLY A 727 -12.19 8.74 -5.50
N TRP A 728 -11.04 9.22 -5.98
CA TRP A 728 -10.19 10.19 -5.28
C TRP A 728 -9.92 11.43 -6.13
N ALA A 729 -10.58 12.55 -5.77
CA ALA A 729 -10.31 13.86 -6.35
C ALA A 729 -9.11 14.52 -5.64
N GLY A 730 -7.92 14.35 -6.20
CA GLY A 730 -6.64 14.61 -5.53
C GLY A 730 -6.20 16.06 -5.29
N GLY A 731 -7.04 17.04 -5.59
CA GLY A 731 -6.71 18.47 -5.51
C GLY A 731 -6.65 18.99 -4.08
N ASP A 732 -7.70 19.70 -3.67
CA ASP A 732 -7.72 20.53 -2.45
C ASP A 732 -7.39 19.74 -1.16
N LEU A 733 -7.80 18.47 -1.08
CA LEU A 733 -7.52 17.60 0.07
C LEU A 733 -6.01 17.39 0.29
N THR A 734 -5.22 17.26 -0.78
CA THR A 734 -3.76 17.13 -0.68
C THR A 734 -3.14 18.39 -0.08
N GLN A 735 -3.62 19.58 -0.47
CA GLN A 735 -3.14 20.85 0.08
C GLN A 735 -3.52 21.02 1.56
N VAL A 736 -4.70 20.53 1.97
CA VAL A 736 -5.10 20.50 3.39
C VAL A 736 -4.16 19.60 4.19
N SER A 737 -3.83 18.39 3.73
CA SER A 737 -2.88 17.50 4.42
C SER A 737 -1.48 18.11 4.53
N ILE A 738 -0.97 18.76 3.46
CA ILE A 738 0.31 19.48 3.49
C ILE A 738 0.28 20.60 4.54
N ALA A 739 -0.79 21.42 4.57
CA ALA A 739 -0.93 22.50 5.53
C ALA A 739 -0.99 21.98 6.98
N ILE A 740 -1.76 20.92 7.24
CA ILE A 740 -1.89 20.29 8.56
C ILE A 740 -0.51 19.89 9.11
N VAL A 741 0.27 19.09 8.37
CA VAL A 741 1.60 18.63 8.82
C VAL A 741 2.57 19.79 8.97
N LYS A 742 2.54 20.75 8.05
CA LYS A 742 3.41 21.92 8.07
C LYS A 742 3.22 22.78 9.33
N TYR A 743 1.98 23.08 9.71
CA TYR A 743 1.70 23.84 10.93
C TYR A 743 1.91 23.00 12.20
N TRP A 744 1.55 21.71 12.17
CA TRP A 744 1.75 20.79 13.30
C TRP A 744 3.22 20.64 13.68
N THR A 745 4.09 20.32 12.72
CA THR A 745 5.53 20.16 12.95
C THR A 745 6.19 21.48 13.40
N SER A 746 5.72 22.62 12.90
CA SER A 746 6.14 23.95 13.39
C SER A 746 5.73 24.19 14.85
N MET A 747 4.51 23.78 15.23
CA MET A 747 4.02 23.91 16.61
C MET A 747 4.86 23.07 17.58
N ILE A 748 5.23 21.84 17.21
CA ILE A 748 6.11 20.97 18.02
C ILE A 748 7.46 21.69 18.30
N ILE A 749 8.09 22.25 17.27
CA ILE A 749 9.38 22.95 17.41
C ILE A 749 9.25 24.20 18.31
N LEU A 750 8.23 25.03 18.07
CA LEU A 750 7.99 26.24 18.87
C LEU A 750 7.64 25.90 20.32
N ALA A 751 6.86 24.85 20.55
CA ALA A 751 6.54 24.37 21.89
C ALA A 751 7.78 23.83 22.60
N SER A 752 8.70 23.15 21.90
CA SER A 752 9.96 22.68 22.50
C SER A 752 10.84 23.85 22.96
N ILE A 753 10.94 24.91 22.14
CA ILE A 753 11.61 26.17 22.53
C ILE A 753 10.92 26.79 23.75
N PHE A 754 9.59 26.87 23.75
CA PHE A 754 8.82 27.37 24.89
C PHE A 754 9.08 26.57 26.17
N CYS A 755 9.14 25.23 26.11
CA CYS A 755 9.45 24.38 27.27
C CYS A 755 10.83 24.70 27.87
N TRP A 756 11.84 24.99 27.05
CA TRP A 756 13.15 25.43 27.54
C TRP A 756 13.12 26.84 28.13
N VAL A 757 12.46 27.80 27.47
CA VAL A 757 12.29 29.17 27.99
C VAL A 757 11.56 29.14 29.33
N TYR A 758 10.50 28.34 29.46
CA TYR A 758 9.76 28.14 30.70
C TYR A 758 10.63 27.52 31.81
N LEU A 759 11.40 26.47 31.49
CA LEU A 759 12.34 25.87 32.44
C LEU A 759 13.35 26.91 32.93
N PHE A 760 14.01 27.66 32.05
CA PHE A 760 14.99 28.68 32.45
C PHE A 760 14.38 29.91 33.16
N ALA A 761 13.11 30.22 32.93
CA ALA A 761 12.37 31.25 33.67
C ALA A 761 11.95 30.77 35.07
N SER A 762 11.87 29.45 35.30
CA SER A 762 11.59 28.87 36.61
C SER A 762 12.83 28.90 37.53
N HIS A 763 12.63 29.15 38.82
CA HIS A 763 13.74 29.39 39.76
C HIS A 763 14.55 28.09 40.00
N PRO A 764 15.90 28.08 39.87
CA PRO A 764 16.69 26.85 39.97
C PRO A 764 16.67 26.13 41.33
N SER A 765 16.18 26.79 42.38
CA SER A 765 16.00 26.21 43.72
C SER A 765 14.65 25.51 43.91
N ASP A 766 13.76 25.58 42.91
CA ASP A 766 12.49 24.86 42.92
C ASP A 766 12.79 23.35 42.80
N ILE A 767 12.24 22.54 43.71
CA ILE A 767 12.47 21.07 43.72
C ILE A 767 11.98 20.47 42.38
N ASP A 768 10.98 21.10 41.80
CA ASP A 768 10.39 20.76 40.51
C ASP A 768 11.34 21.00 39.32
N TYR A 769 12.38 21.82 39.46
CA TYR A 769 13.34 22.08 38.37
C TYR A 769 14.02 20.78 37.91
N GLN A 770 14.20 19.79 38.81
CA GLN A 770 14.78 18.49 38.47
C GLN A 770 13.77 17.52 37.84
N SER A 771 12.48 17.63 38.19
CA SER A 771 11.42 16.77 37.64
C SER A 771 10.97 17.22 36.24
N ARG A 772 11.07 18.52 35.93
CA ARG A 772 10.70 19.11 34.62
C ARG A 772 11.75 18.87 33.51
N ARG A 773 13.05 18.84 33.84
CA ARG A 773 14.17 18.67 32.86
C ARG A 773 13.98 17.52 31.86
N PRO A 774 13.56 16.29 32.25
CA PRO A 774 13.45 15.18 31.30
C PRO A 774 12.34 15.40 30.27
N GLY A 775 11.24 16.05 30.65
CA GLY A 775 10.19 16.47 29.70
C GLY A 775 10.75 17.38 28.60
N CYS A 776 11.54 18.38 28.97
CA CYS A 776 12.22 19.27 28.01
C CYS A 776 13.17 18.50 27.08
N ILE A 777 14.03 17.64 27.64
CA ILE A 777 15.02 16.86 26.87
C ILE A 777 14.35 15.93 25.85
N ILE A 778 13.35 15.17 26.31
CA ILE A 778 12.64 14.19 25.46
C ILE A 778 11.83 14.91 24.39
N PHE A 779 11.17 16.02 24.75
CA PHE A 779 10.43 16.80 23.78
C PHE A 779 11.33 17.49 22.75
N THR A 780 12.58 17.80 23.09
CA THR A 780 13.58 18.25 22.10
C THR A 780 13.98 17.13 21.14
N PHE A 781 14.12 15.87 21.57
CA PHE A 781 14.33 14.77 20.62
C PHE A 781 13.15 14.61 19.65
N ILE A 782 11.91 14.67 20.14
CA ILE A 782 10.70 14.67 19.29
C ILE A 782 10.69 15.85 18.31
N ALA A 783 11.09 17.05 18.76
CA ALA A 783 11.20 18.23 17.90
C ALA A 783 12.32 18.12 16.85
N MET A 784 13.44 17.47 17.18
CA MET A 784 14.54 17.18 16.25
C MET A 784 14.11 16.17 15.18
N ASP A 785 13.31 15.16 15.54
CA ASP A 785 12.74 14.22 14.56
C ASP A 785 11.87 14.96 13.53
N VAL A 786 10.94 15.81 13.95
CA VAL A 786 10.10 16.56 12.98
C VAL A 786 10.78 17.75 12.31
N LEU A 787 12.03 18.09 12.68
CA LEU A 787 12.72 19.29 12.18
C LEU A 787 12.99 19.23 10.67
N HIS A 788 13.47 18.09 10.16
CA HIS A 788 13.72 17.88 8.73
C HIS A 788 12.46 18.05 7.87
N PRO A 789 11.37 17.28 8.11
CA PRO A 789 10.15 17.43 7.31
C PRO A 789 9.50 18.81 7.50
N CYS A 790 9.58 19.43 8.69
CA CYS A 790 9.13 20.80 8.88
C CYS A 790 9.86 21.77 7.94
N VAL A 791 11.19 21.79 7.99
CA VAL A 791 12.00 22.69 7.15
C VAL A 791 11.76 22.41 5.68
N TYR A 792 11.73 21.15 5.27
CA TYR A 792 11.40 20.75 3.92
C TYR A 792 10.06 21.35 3.45
N LEU A 793 8.97 21.18 4.21
CA LEU A 793 7.64 21.71 3.86
C LEU A 793 7.55 23.26 3.87
N TRP A 794 8.49 23.97 4.51
CA TRP A 794 8.58 25.43 4.48
C TRP A 794 9.48 25.97 3.36
N THR A 795 10.52 25.23 2.96
CA THR A 795 11.52 25.65 1.97
C THR A 795 11.33 25.05 0.59
N VAL A 796 10.59 23.94 0.46
CA VAL A 796 10.31 23.29 -0.83
C VAL A 796 9.64 24.27 -1.80
N GLY A 797 10.06 24.20 -3.07
CA GLY A 797 9.68 25.16 -4.11
C GLY A 797 10.45 26.48 -4.11
N ASN A 798 11.36 26.74 -3.16
CA ASN A 798 12.24 27.91 -3.21
C ASN A 798 13.28 27.75 -4.33
N LYS A 799 13.16 28.53 -5.40
CA LYS A 799 14.09 28.53 -6.55
C LYS A 799 15.30 29.46 -6.38
N PHE A 800 15.43 30.09 -5.22
CA PHE A 800 16.44 31.10 -4.94
C PHE A 800 17.85 30.47 -4.89
N SER A 801 18.74 30.96 -5.74
CA SER A 801 20.08 30.41 -5.94
C SER A 801 21.16 31.10 -5.12
N GLU A 802 22.31 30.44 -4.94
CA GLU A 802 23.49 31.00 -4.28
C GLU A 802 23.97 32.30 -4.95
N ALA A 803 23.93 32.34 -6.29
CA ALA A 803 24.32 33.50 -7.08
C ALA A 803 23.36 34.69 -6.89
N GLU A 804 22.10 34.47 -6.56
CA GLU A 804 21.15 35.52 -6.18
C GLU A 804 21.35 35.94 -4.72
N ALA A 805 21.59 34.99 -3.81
CA ALA A 805 21.90 35.26 -2.41
C ALA A 805 23.17 36.11 -2.23
N ALA A 806 24.20 35.87 -3.06
CA ALA A 806 25.44 36.63 -3.07
C ALA A 806 25.24 38.09 -3.51
N LYS A 807 24.32 38.35 -4.45
CA LYS A 807 24.04 39.68 -5.02
C LYS A 807 23.17 40.58 -4.13
N MET A 808 22.53 40.04 -3.09
CA MET A 808 21.68 40.83 -2.19
C MET A 808 22.48 41.74 -1.25
N THR A 809 21.98 42.96 -1.05
CA THR A 809 22.46 43.86 0.01
C THR A 809 22.08 43.35 1.40
N CYS A 810 22.76 43.83 2.44
CA CYS A 810 22.49 43.40 3.82
C CYS A 810 21.00 43.57 4.22
N PHE A 811 20.39 44.71 3.88
CA PHE A 811 18.97 44.97 4.15
C PHE A 811 18.02 44.04 3.37
N GLN A 812 18.35 43.72 2.11
CA GLN A 812 17.59 42.74 1.32
C GLN A 812 17.67 41.34 1.90
N LYS A 813 18.81 40.94 2.46
CA LYS A 813 18.98 39.63 3.14
C LYS A 813 18.05 39.51 4.34
N PHE A 814 18.05 40.49 5.24
CA PHE A 814 17.18 40.49 6.42
C PHE A 814 15.68 40.48 6.09
N THR A 815 15.26 41.13 5.00
CA THR A 815 13.84 41.27 4.63
C THR A 815 13.33 40.21 3.64
N SER A 816 14.21 39.47 2.95
CA SER A 816 13.83 38.48 1.95
C SER A 816 13.49 37.12 2.57
N ALA A 817 12.20 36.75 2.52
CA ALA A 817 11.75 35.40 2.88
C ALA A 817 12.40 34.31 2.01
N ALA A 818 12.74 34.59 0.74
CA ALA A 818 13.43 33.64 -0.13
C ALA A 818 14.89 33.40 0.29
N TRP A 819 15.57 34.45 0.77
CA TRP A 819 16.92 34.36 1.33
C TRP A 819 16.94 33.53 2.63
N TRP A 820 16.04 33.83 3.56
CA TRP A 820 15.89 33.06 4.80
C TRP A 820 15.55 31.58 4.52
N LYS A 821 14.62 31.29 3.60
CA LYS A 821 14.31 29.91 3.21
C LYS A 821 15.52 29.18 2.64
N TYR A 822 16.32 29.83 1.79
CA TYR A 822 17.55 29.26 1.23
C TYR A 822 18.56 28.91 2.33
N HIS A 823 18.86 29.87 3.22
CA HIS A 823 19.83 29.62 4.29
C HIS A 823 19.35 28.62 5.35
N ILE A 824 18.06 28.63 5.73
CA ILE A 824 17.50 27.63 6.66
C ILE A 824 17.52 26.23 6.03
N SER A 825 17.17 26.12 4.74
CA SER A 825 17.26 24.85 4.00
C SER A 825 18.69 24.31 4.02
N ASN A 826 19.68 25.13 3.67
CA ASN A 826 21.09 24.69 3.64
C ASN A 826 21.66 24.46 5.05
N ALA A 827 21.21 25.18 6.07
CA ALA A 827 21.68 24.99 7.44
C ALA A 827 21.16 23.70 8.09
N ILE A 828 19.98 23.21 7.68
CA ILE A 828 19.33 22.06 8.31
C ILE A 828 19.33 20.81 7.42
N LEU A 829 19.01 20.95 6.13
CA LEU A 829 18.94 19.83 5.17
C LEU A 829 20.29 19.52 4.51
N ASN A 830 21.41 19.93 5.12
CA ASN A 830 22.74 19.50 4.66
C ASN A 830 23.10 18.10 5.17
N GLU A 831 24.03 17.47 4.47
CA GLU A 831 24.52 16.13 4.76
C GLU A 831 25.10 16.00 6.18
N THR A 832 25.87 16.97 6.66
CA THR A 832 26.51 16.89 7.99
C THR A 832 25.48 16.80 9.11
N LEU A 833 24.47 17.67 9.11
CA LEU A 833 23.43 17.65 10.13
C LEU A 833 22.50 16.43 9.99
N THR A 834 22.16 16.06 8.75
CA THR A 834 21.42 14.81 8.44
C THR A 834 22.13 13.58 9.03
N ASN A 835 23.44 13.48 8.82
CA ASN A 835 24.28 12.40 9.32
C ASN A 835 24.38 12.37 10.85
N ILE A 836 24.27 13.51 11.54
CA ILE A 836 24.23 13.56 13.00
C ILE A 836 22.85 13.07 13.50
N PHE A 837 21.76 13.68 13.02
CA PHE A 837 20.42 13.42 13.55
C PHE A 837 19.95 11.96 13.34
N ARG A 838 20.28 11.34 12.21
CA ARG A 838 19.94 9.94 11.93
C ARG A 838 20.56 8.93 12.89
N TYR A 839 21.62 9.28 13.62
CA TYR A 839 22.17 8.45 14.69
C TYR A 839 21.71 8.89 16.06
N VAL A 840 21.55 10.20 16.30
CA VAL A 840 21.09 10.73 17.60
C VAL A 840 19.69 10.22 17.96
N ALA A 841 18.73 10.26 17.04
CA ALA A 841 17.35 9.84 17.32
C ALA A 841 17.21 8.32 17.58
N PRO A 842 17.85 7.41 16.81
CA PRO A 842 17.86 5.98 17.18
C PRO A 842 18.72 5.65 18.40
N ALA A 843 19.85 6.36 18.62
CA ALA A 843 20.68 6.17 19.80
C ALA A 843 19.92 6.52 21.09
N TYR A 844 19.00 7.50 21.05
CA TYR A 844 18.11 7.80 22.18
C TYR A 844 17.34 6.54 22.65
N ASN A 845 16.86 5.66 21.77
CA ASN A 845 16.17 4.42 22.19
C ASN A 845 17.07 3.42 22.94
N PHE A 846 18.38 3.44 22.71
CA PHE A 846 19.37 2.63 23.47
C PHE A 846 19.88 3.33 24.72
N ILE A 847 19.99 4.66 24.69
CA ILE A 847 20.49 5.48 25.79
C ILE A 847 19.40 5.72 26.85
N LEU A 848 18.13 5.79 26.46
CA LEU A 848 17.02 6.10 27.36
C LEU A 848 16.87 5.09 28.52
N PRO A 849 16.95 3.74 28.34
CA PRO A 849 16.99 2.81 29.47
C PRO A 849 18.12 3.13 30.47
N ILE A 850 19.29 3.58 29.98
CA ILE A 850 20.42 3.98 30.82
C ILE A 850 20.11 5.30 31.55
N LEU A 851 19.50 6.29 30.87
CA LEU A 851 19.05 7.54 31.51
C LEU A 851 18.00 7.29 32.60
N VAL A 852 17.10 6.31 32.40
CA VAL A 852 16.09 5.88 33.38
C VAL A 852 16.74 5.30 34.64
N PHE A 853 17.84 4.56 34.51
CA PHE A 853 18.60 4.07 35.66
C PHE A 853 19.11 5.23 36.53
N TYR A 854 19.69 6.26 35.92
CA TYR A 854 20.23 7.42 36.62
C TYR A 854 19.15 8.37 37.15
N ASN A 855 18.07 8.61 36.41
CA ASN A 855 17.01 9.56 36.78
C ASN A 855 15.60 8.97 36.52
N SER A 856 14.83 8.84 37.61
CA SER A 856 13.49 8.24 37.65
C SER A 856 12.46 8.91 36.74
N TYR A 857 12.60 10.21 36.48
CA TYR A 857 11.62 10.97 35.72
C TYR A 857 11.67 10.68 34.21
N PHE A 858 12.79 10.14 33.69
CA PHE A 858 12.84 9.59 32.33
C PHE A 858 11.99 8.31 32.18
N ALA A 859 11.68 7.60 33.29
CA ALA A 859 11.01 6.30 33.27
C ALA A 859 9.61 6.38 32.63
N ILE A 860 8.89 7.47 32.89
CA ILE A 860 7.51 7.67 32.46
C ILE A 860 7.43 7.85 30.94
N SER A 861 8.31 8.69 30.41
CA SER A 861 8.46 8.96 28.98
C SER A 861 9.28 7.91 28.21
N GLY A 862 9.69 6.82 28.86
CA GLY A 862 10.40 5.70 28.25
C GLY A 862 9.60 4.39 28.24
N GLY A 863 9.02 4.02 29.39
CA GLY A 863 8.29 2.75 29.55
C GLY A 863 7.06 2.66 28.65
N PHE A 864 6.20 3.68 28.67
CA PHE A 864 5.04 3.72 27.80
C PHE A 864 5.42 3.94 26.33
N THR A 865 6.54 4.61 26.03
CA THR A 865 6.99 4.87 24.65
C THR A 865 7.32 3.57 23.93
N LEU A 866 7.93 2.60 24.62
CA LEU A 866 8.16 1.25 24.08
C LEU A 866 6.86 0.46 23.87
N VAL A 867 5.83 0.68 24.69
CA VAL A 867 4.49 0.08 24.48
C VAL A 867 3.79 0.70 23.28
N ALA A 868 3.92 2.00 23.05
CA ALA A 868 3.33 2.69 21.90
C ALA A 868 4.08 2.40 20.58
N VAL A 869 5.42 2.43 20.59
CA VAL A 869 6.25 2.07 19.43
C VAL A 869 6.08 0.59 19.08
N GLY A 870 5.95 -0.30 20.08
CA GLY A 870 5.63 -1.72 19.89
C GLY A 870 4.15 -2.04 19.63
N ALA A 871 3.28 -1.02 19.53
CA ALA A 871 1.87 -1.16 19.11
C ALA A 871 1.58 -0.46 17.77
N GLY A 872 2.51 0.37 17.27
CA GLY A 872 2.51 0.98 15.94
C GLY A 872 3.52 0.35 14.96
N HIS A 873 4.24 -0.69 15.40
CA HIS A 873 5.07 -1.61 14.59
C HIS A 873 4.52 -3.03 14.71
#